data_AF-A0A9W6TXV5-F1
#
_entry.id   AF-A0A9W6TXV5-F1
#
_cell.length_a   1.000
_cell.length_b   1.000
_cell.length_c   1.000
_cell.angle_alpha   90.00
_cell.angle_beta   90.00
_cell.angle_gamma   90.00
#
_symmetry.space_group_name_H-M   'P 1'
#
loop_
_entity.id
_entity.type
_entity.pdbx_description
1 polymer ?
#
loop_
_entity_poly.entity_id
_entity_poly.type
_entity_poly.pdbx_seq_one_letter_code
_entity_poly.pdbx_strand_id
1 'polypeptide(L)'
;MARQVFTVLRRLAAIAAAVQYVIVSMSATWWALQVLSGAHNPTETLRVFPSLLIEGYLGEGLIRDSPLVQDELGGDTTPRNYALFLESDTKISTENCSAVPLFNHAIYNYEFLNSMYQGIVDDTEYNITALANLELVVIVIDCTFRQILVGDPSVVRVFNLVRSRLDPNDLYLITMSLNVQEYEVRKLHKRGPALVGMLTLVQNMQASNMQQFYMIAITYPYQHMPTFEVYELVGVTSDSYLELRSIPRSSLRHPVKHLLTARKRGFFTGDRQCNIRVMYSVLEGLNAKTGLTRWEWIGEAVTFDSWAWVHCVHFFFGLETVYSLVVLFLVTYQKVCAGKLWIGDPFSSLSTTGLVFRGILVLFSCFLDNFWSVNEYAMSRAAMITGSQNVRVHKEIMHADILVIFLSLVGFLSSVFRERIDPSIAIFLFEFIHKYRISLLHTSSVVLTEITTYSEAQWANGIANVTPVIASMSPMRMWSSFQFPRKDPTFIITSFFPTTYLLVAVTGVAILRKIYRYRNPNKVQGRSSHSTDTSGNEKTAMTMKGIVTNFEISTGAELQTRFGLISDYNNYVYFKGMKFASPDGVYCSGYVIVNGKYLVRTKHLLSIVLMKILHARYTNVYAYEVDGNSVKETARLVHTNTFLWSDLWRLNVTVLL
;
A
#
# COMPACT_ATOMS: atom_id res chain seq x y z
N MET A 1 15.28 25.94 34.88
CA MET A 1 15.53 24.51 34.63
C MET A 1 14.43 23.88 33.76
N ALA A 2 13.16 23.82 34.21
CA ALA A 2 12.05 23.19 33.46
C ALA A 2 11.86 23.69 32.00
N ARG A 3 11.96 25.00 31.75
CA ARG A 3 11.79 25.59 30.41
C ARG A 3 12.92 25.22 29.43
N GLN A 4 14.15 25.06 29.92
CA GLN A 4 15.29 24.62 29.09
C GLN A 4 15.18 23.14 28.76
N VAL A 5 14.81 22.30 29.73
CA VAL A 5 14.56 20.87 29.52
C VAL A 5 13.45 20.66 28.48
N PHE A 6 12.32 21.38 28.62
CA PHE A 6 11.23 21.32 27.65
C PHE A 6 11.66 21.75 26.24
N THR A 7 12.49 22.78 26.11
CA THR A 7 12.99 23.26 24.81
C THR A 7 13.91 22.22 24.17
N VAL A 8 14.80 21.59 24.93
CA VAL A 8 15.68 20.52 24.45
C VAL A 8 14.86 19.31 24.00
N LEU A 9 13.89 18.87 24.81
CA LEU A 9 13.01 17.75 24.45
C LEU A 9 12.24 18.01 23.14
N ARG A 10 11.71 19.23 22.98
CA ARG A 10 11.02 19.65 21.75
C ARG A 10 11.95 19.63 20.53
N ARG A 11 13.21 20.05 20.68
CA ARG A 11 14.21 19.99 19.60
C ARG A 11 14.61 18.57 19.25
N LEU A 12 14.76 17.69 20.24
CA LEU A 12 14.99 16.27 20.01
C LEU A 12 13.81 15.62 19.27
N ALA A 13 12.57 16.00 19.59
CA ALA A 13 11.40 15.53 18.86
C ALA A 13 11.39 16.01 17.39
N ALA A 14 11.83 17.24 17.11
CA ALA A 14 11.98 17.74 15.74
C ALA A 14 13.07 16.98 14.96
N ILE A 15 14.19 16.62 15.61
CA ILE A 15 15.23 15.76 15.01
C ILE A 15 14.68 14.37 14.71
N ALA A 16 13.96 13.76 15.65
CA ALA A 16 13.30 12.47 15.41
C ALA A 16 12.32 12.53 14.23
N ALA A 17 11.55 13.61 14.11
CA ALA A 17 10.63 13.83 13.00
C ALA A 17 11.36 14.00 11.65
N ALA A 18 12.51 14.68 11.63
CA ALA A 18 13.35 14.79 10.42
C ALA A 18 13.95 13.43 10.02
N VAL A 19 14.40 12.63 10.98
CA VAL A 19 14.89 11.26 10.74
C VAL A 19 13.77 10.37 10.19
N GLN A 20 12.57 10.43 10.77
CA GLN A 20 11.38 9.74 10.27
C GLN A 20 11.09 10.13 8.81
N TYR A 21 11.14 11.43 8.48
CA TYR A 21 10.93 11.92 7.12
C TYR A 21 11.98 11.37 6.13
N VAL A 22 13.25 11.29 6.54
CA VAL A 22 14.32 10.66 5.74
C VAL A 22 14.03 9.18 5.53
N ILE A 23 13.68 8.43 6.58
CA ILE A 23 13.35 7.00 6.48
C ILE A 23 12.21 6.79 5.48
N VAL A 24 11.11 7.54 5.62
CA VAL A 24 9.96 7.46 4.71
C VAL A 24 10.37 7.75 3.26
N SER A 25 11.16 8.81 3.03
CA SER A 25 11.58 9.23 1.68
C SER A 25 12.52 8.20 1.02
N MET A 26 13.47 7.65 1.78
CA MET A 26 14.42 6.64 1.30
C MET A 26 13.71 5.30 1.05
N SER A 27 12.78 4.90 1.92
CA SER A 27 11.97 3.70 1.73
C SER A 27 11.10 3.80 0.48
N ALA A 28 10.44 4.94 0.24
CA ALA A 28 9.67 5.17 -0.99
C ALA A 28 10.54 5.05 -2.24
N THR A 29 11.76 5.61 -2.21
CA THR A 29 12.73 5.50 -3.30
C THR A 29 13.13 4.05 -3.55
N TRP A 30 13.45 3.31 -2.49
CA TRP A 30 13.83 1.90 -2.59
C TRP A 30 12.71 1.06 -3.22
N TRP A 31 11.47 1.22 -2.75
CA TRP A 31 10.33 0.50 -3.30
C TRP A 31 9.98 0.91 -4.73
N ALA A 32 10.13 2.19 -5.09
CA ALA A 32 9.98 2.63 -6.48
C ALA A 32 10.99 1.91 -7.41
N LEU A 33 12.24 1.74 -6.97
CA LEU A 33 13.26 0.99 -7.72
C LEU A 33 12.92 -0.51 -7.81
N GLN A 34 12.36 -1.10 -6.75
CA GLN A 34 11.91 -2.51 -6.76
C GLN A 34 10.80 -2.72 -7.80
N VAL A 35 9.79 -1.85 -7.82
CA VAL A 35 8.70 -1.89 -8.80
C VAL A 35 9.22 -1.74 -10.23
N LEU A 36 10.14 -0.81 -10.47
CA LEU A 36 10.78 -0.63 -11.78
C LEU A 36 11.61 -1.85 -12.22
N SER A 37 12.26 -2.53 -11.27
CA SER A 37 13.04 -3.73 -11.56
C SER A 37 12.19 -4.96 -11.86
N GLY A 38 10.86 -4.87 -11.68
CA GLY A 38 9.96 -6.01 -11.82
C GLY A 38 10.23 -7.09 -10.77
N ALA A 39 10.70 -6.70 -9.58
CA ALA A 39 11.02 -7.65 -8.52
C ALA A 39 9.79 -8.49 -8.14
N HIS A 40 9.99 -9.81 -8.05
CA HIS A 40 8.93 -10.73 -7.66
C HIS A 40 8.47 -10.44 -6.23
N ASN A 41 7.16 -10.44 -6.04
CA ASN A 41 6.57 -10.44 -4.71
C ASN A 41 6.70 -11.85 -4.09
N PRO A 42 6.79 -11.96 -2.76
CA PRO A 42 6.84 -13.27 -2.12
C PRO A 42 5.56 -14.06 -2.41
N THR A 43 5.73 -15.36 -2.65
CA THR A 43 4.61 -16.29 -2.73
C THR A 43 3.89 -16.33 -1.39
N GLU A 44 2.57 -16.14 -1.40
CA GLU A 44 1.73 -16.12 -0.20
C GLU A 44 0.41 -16.87 -0.42
N THR A 45 -0.23 -17.31 0.66
CA THR A 45 -1.60 -17.81 0.61
C THR A 45 -2.54 -16.63 0.35
N LEU A 46 -2.98 -16.49 -0.90
CA LEU A 46 -3.79 -15.37 -1.34
C LEU A 46 -5.26 -15.52 -0.95
N ARG A 47 -5.77 -16.77 -0.91
CA ARG A 47 -7.12 -17.10 -0.44
C ARG A 47 -7.24 -18.54 0.05
N VAL A 48 -8.21 -18.78 0.91
CA VAL A 48 -8.68 -20.13 1.28
C VAL A 48 -10.20 -20.16 1.11
N PHE A 49 -10.73 -21.16 0.42
CA PHE A 49 -12.19 -21.38 0.33
C PHE A 49 -12.58 -22.52 1.26
N PRO A 50 -13.18 -22.20 2.43
CA PRO A 50 -13.66 -23.21 3.35
C PRO A 50 -15.01 -23.80 2.89
N SER A 51 -15.23 -25.05 3.26
CA SER A 51 -16.51 -25.78 3.31
C SER A 51 -16.62 -26.35 4.72
N LEU A 52 -17.57 -25.85 5.52
CA LEU A 52 -17.61 -26.05 6.97
C LEU A 52 -18.53 -27.19 7.39
N LEU A 53 -19.61 -27.43 6.66
CA LEU A 53 -20.64 -28.39 7.07
C LEU A 53 -20.26 -29.81 6.68
N ILE A 54 -19.66 -29.98 5.50
CA ILE A 54 -19.40 -31.31 4.94
C ILE A 54 -18.62 -32.21 5.88
N GLU A 55 -17.71 -31.66 6.68
CA GLU A 55 -16.92 -32.44 7.65
C GLU A 55 -17.79 -33.14 8.69
N GLY A 56 -18.72 -32.39 9.31
CA GLY A 56 -19.62 -32.93 10.33
C GLY A 56 -20.54 -34.02 9.78
N TYR A 57 -21.01 -33.83 8.55
CA TYR A 57 -21.85 -34.80 7.85
C TYR A 57 -21.11 -36.09 7.46
N LEU A 58 -19.78 -36.05 7.29
CA LEU A 58 -18.98 -37.24 6.96
C LEU A 58 -18.44 -37.97 8.20
N GLY A 59 -18.35 -37.28 9.34
CA GLY A 59 -17.79 -37.84 10.56
C GLY A 59 -16.29 -38.12 10.45
N GLU A 60 -15.79 -39.04 11.29
CA GLU A 60 -14.36 -39.31 11.46
C GLU A 60 -13.94 -40.69 10.92
N GLY A 61 -14.80 -41.40 10.18
CA GLY A 61 -14.59 -42.80 9.81
C GLY A 61 -14.81 -43.11 8.32
N LEU A 62 -15.31 -44.32 8.04
CA LEU A 62 -15.71 -44.72 6.68
C LEU A 62 -16.90 -43.91 6.20
N ILE A 63 -16.92 -43.55 4.91
CA ILE A 63 -18.04 -42.79 4.33
C ILE A 63 -19.38 -43.53 4.49
N ARG A 64 -19.36 -44.86 4.45
CA ARG A 64 -20.56 -45.69 4.71
C ARG A 64 -21.20 -45.42 6.07
N ASP A 65 -20.39 -45.21 7.10
CA ASP A 65 -20.86 -45.07 8.49
C ASP A 65 -21.11 -43.60 8.86
N SER A 66 -21.02 -42.70 7.87
CA SER A 66 -21.19 -41.26 8.10
C SER A 66 -22.64 -40.88 8.42
N PRO A 67 -22.86 -39.80 9.19
CA PRO A 67 -24.19 -39.21 9.40
C PRO A 67 -24.94 -38.90 8.10
N LEU A 68 -24.22 -38.45 7.06
CA LEU A 68 -24.79 -38.22 5.73
C LEU A 68 -25.46 -39.48 5.15
N VAL A 69 -24.85 -40.65 5.31
CA VAL A 69 -25.38 -41.90 4.77
C VAL A 69 -26.41 -42.51 5.71
N GLN A 70 -26.11 -42.58 7.01
CA GLN A 70 -26.93 -43.29 7.98
C GLN A 70 -28.16 -42.48 8.43
N ASP A 71 -27.96 -41.21 8.75
CA ASP A 71 -29.01 -40.37 9.34
C ASP A 71 -29.81 -39.63 8.26
N GLU A 72 -29.13 -38.97 7.32
CA GLU A 72 -29.81 -38.14 6.29
C GLU A 72 -30.40 -38.95 5.14
N LEU A 73 -29.70 -40.01 4.69
CA LEU A 73 -30.19 -40.90 3.63
C LEU A 73 -30.87 -42.16 4.17
N GLY A 74 -30.92 -42.36 5.49
CA GLY A 74 -31.53 -43.54 6.12
C GLY A 74 -30.86 -44.86 5.73
N GLY A 75 -29.57 -44.84 5.36
CA GLY A 75 -28.83 -45.98 4.85
C GLY A 75 -29.16 -46.38 3.41
N ASP A 76 -30.04 -45.66 2.71
CA ASP A 76 -30.41 -45.94 1.32
C ASP A 76 -29.45 -45.27 0.33
N THR A 77 -28.70 -46.10 -0.39
CA THR A 77 -27.72 -45.67 -1.40
C THR A 77 -28.26 -45.73 -2.84
N THR A 78 -29.57 -45.83 -3.02
CA THR A 78 -30.19 -45.81 -4.34
C THR A 78 -30.00 -44.45 -5.02
N PRO A 79 -29.58 -44.40 -6.30
CA PRO A 79 -29.37 -43.15 -7.04
C PRO A 79 -30.55 -42.19 -6.95
N ARG A 80 -30.24 -40.90 -6.72
CA ARG A 80 -31.21 -39.81 -6.57
C ARG A 80 -31.17 -38.91 -7.79
N ASN A 81 -32.31 -38.29 -8.09
CA ASN A 81 -32.50 -37.33 -9.18
C ASN A 81 -32.53 -35.87 -8.71
N TYR A 82 -31.99 -35.59 -7.52
CA TYR A 82 -31.90 -34.27 -6.90
C TYR A 82 -30.52 -34.05 -6.30
N ALA A 83 -30.17 -32.79 -6.04
CA ALA A 83 -28.99 -32.42 -5.27
C ALA A 83 -29.38 -32.14 -3.82
N LEU A 84 -28.53 -32.54 -2.87
CA LEU A 84 -28.72 -32.33 -1.45
C LEU A 84 -27.90 -31.12 -0.99
N PHE A 85 -28.57 -30.13 -0.40
CA PHE A 85 -27.98 -28.90 0.08
C PHE A 85 -27.85 -28.94 1.60
N LEU A 86 -26.63 -28.83 2.11
CA LEU A 86 -26.36 -28.73 3.55
C LEU A 86 -26.49 -27.26 3.95
N GLU A 87 -27.54 -26.90 4.69
CA GLU A 87 -27.79 -25.50 5.10
C GLU A 87 -27.23 -25.17 6.48
N SER A 88 -27.25 -26.13 7.40
CA SER A 88 -26.64 -26.05 8.74
C SER A 88 -26.25 -27.45 9.19
N ASP A 89 -25.73 -27.61 10.42
CA ASP A 89 -25.29 -28.90 10.97
C ASP A 89 -26.42 -29.96 11.09
N THR A 90 -27.68 -29.54 10.95
CA THR A 90 -28.87 -30.38 11.16
C THR A 90 -29.97 -30.13 10.13
N LYS A 91 -29.76 -29.22 9.18
CA LYS A 91 -30.78 -28.82 8.21
C LYS A 91 -30.27 -29.05 6.80
N ILE A 92 -31.02 -29.88 6.07
CA ILE A 92 -30.82 -30.14 4.66
C ILE A 92 -31.97 -29.58 3.82
N SER A 93 -31.71 -29.38 2.54
CA SER A 93 -32.68 -28.96 1.52
C SER A 93 -32.42 -29.74 0.23
N THR A 94 -33.43 -29.91 -0.61
CA THR A 94 -33.30 -30.54 -1.94
C THR A 94 -33.53 -29.55 -3.08
N GLU A 95 -33.80 -28.29 -2.75
CA GLU A 95 -34.16 -27.26 -3.73
C GLU A 95 -33.05 -26.21 -3.90
N ASN A 96 -32.53 -25.66 -2.80
CA ASN A 96 -31.54 -24.58 -2.82
C ASN A 96 -30.86 -24.39 -1.45
N CYS A 97 -29.89 -23.46 -1.41
CA CYS A 97 -29.36 -22.87 -0.18
C CYS A 97 -30.20 -21.64 0.22
N SER A 98 -31.28 -21.84 0.99
CA SER A 98 -32.30 -20.81 1.24
C SER A 98 -31.79 -19.56 1.96
N ALA A 99 -30.77 -19.69 2.79
CA ALA A 99 -30.17 -18.59 3.56
C ALA A 99 -29.09 -17.80 2.78
N VAL A 100 -28.81 -18.13 1.52
CA VAL A 100 -27.71 -17.51 0.74
C VAL A 100 -28.25 -16.57 -0.33
N PRO A 101 -28.13 -15.23 -0.17
CA PRO A 101 -28.73 -14.26 -1.09
C PRO A 101 -28.19 -14.31 -2.52
N LEU A 102 -26.92 -14.65 -2.70
CA LEU A 102 -26.23 -14.68 -4.00
C LEU A 102 -26.16 -16.10 -4.60
N PHE A 103 -27.01 -17.01 -4.13
CA PHE A 103 -27.03 -18.39 -4.60
C PHE A 103 -27.40 -18.47 -6.09
N ASN A 104 -26.56 -19.17 -6.87
CA ASN A 104 -26.76 -19.36 -8.29
C ASN A 104 -27.33 -20.76 -8.60
N HIS A 105 -28.67 -20.84 -8.69
CA HIS A 105 -29.39 -22.08 -9.01
C HIS A 105 -29.03 -22.65 -10.39
N ALA A 106 -28.59 -21.83 -11.34
CA ALA A 106 -28.21 -22.30 -12.67
C ALA A 106 -26.91 -23.10 -12.66
N ILE A 107 -26.02 -22.84 -11.70
CA ILE A 107 -24.78 -23.61 -11.48
C ILE A 107 -25.02 -24.78 -10.52
N TYR A 108 -25.74 -24.54 -9.43
CA TYR A 108 -25.95 -25.52 -8.36
C TYR A 108 -27.32 -26.19 -8.49
N ASN A 109 -27.54 -26.90 -9.60
CA ASN A 109 -28.70 -27.77 -9.80
C ASN A 109 -28.27 -29.17 -10.23
N TYR A 110 -29.16 -30.14 -10.01
CA TYR A 110 -28.89 -31.55 -10.31
C TYR A 110 -28.57 -31.80 -11.79
N GLU A 111 -29.35 -31.24 -12.73
CA GLU A 111 -29.19 -31.50 -14.16
C GLU A 111 -27.81 -31.09 -14.66
N PHE A 112 -27.37 -29.88 -14.34
CA PHE A 112 -26.06 -29.36 -14.73
C PHE A 112 -24.93 -30.14 -14.04
N LEU A 113 -25.00 -30.34 -12.71
CA LEU A 113 -23.94 -31.00 -11.96
C LEU A 113 -23.81 -32.49 -12.28
N ASN A 114 -24.93 -33.18 -12.51
CA ASN A 114 -24.92 -34.57 -12.97
C ASN A 114 -24.33 -34.68 -14.38
N SER A 115 -24.72 -33.80 -15.31
CA SER A 115 -24.13 -33.78 -16.66
C SER A 115 -22.62 -33.57 -16.62
N MET A 116 -22.15 -32.68 -15.74
CA MET A 116 -20.72 -32.46 -15.49
C MET A 116 -20.03 -33.72 -14.94
N TYR A 117 -20.63 -34.41 -13.96
CA TYR A 117 -20.08 -35.63 -13.38
C TYR A 117 -20.00 -36.78 -14.41
N GLN A 118 -21.07 -37.01 -15.17
CA GLN A 118 -21.09 -38.03 -16.22
C GLN A 118 -20.04 -37.73 -17.30
N GLY A 119 -19.96 -36.48 -17.76
CA GLY A 119 -18.95 -36.06 -18.73
C GLY A 119 -17.52 -36.31 -18.23
N ILE A 120 -17.25 -36.09 -16.94
CA ILE A 120 -15.94 -36.42 -16.34
C ILE A 120 -15.69 -37.93 -16.37
N VAL A 121 -16.66 -38.76 -15.96
CA VAL A 121 -16.51 -40.22 -15.92
C VAL A 121 -16.24 -40.75 -17.33
N ASP A 122 -17.11 -40.40 -18.29
CA ASP A 122 -17.03 -40.84 -19.68
C ASP A 122 -15.72 -40.36 -20.34
N ASP A 123 -15.34 -39.10 -20.11
CA ASP A 123 -14.18 -38.56 -20.79
C ASP A 123 -12.86 -39.08 -20.22
N THR A 124 -12.82 -39.51 -18.95
CA THR A 124 -11.58 -39.88 -18.23
C THR A 124 -11.44 -41.38 -17.97
N GLU A 125 -12.41 -42.22 -18.34
CA GLU A 125 -12.41 -43.68 -18.12
C GLU A 125 -11.16 -44.39 -18.68
N TYR A 126 -10.57 -43.86 -19.75
CA TYR A 126 -9.37 -44.40 -20.39
C TYR A 126 -8.13 -44.39 -19.50
N ASN A 127 -8.15 -43.61 -18.41
CA ASN A 127 -7.05 -43.50 -17.45
C ASN A 127 -7.51 -43.72 -16.02
N ILE A 128 -8.64 -43.13 -15.63
CA ILE A 128 -9.19 -43.23 -14.27
C ILE A 128 -10.26 -44.32 -14.22
N THR A 129 -9.82 -45.58 -14.33
CA THR A 129 -10.72 -46.74 -14.38
C THR A 129 -11.56 -46.91 -13.10
N ALA A 130 -11.10 -46.36 -11.98
CA ALA A 130 -11.84 -46.37 -10.72
C ALA A 130 -13.21 -45.68 -10.84
N LEU A 131 -13.30 -44.57 -11.59
CA LEU A 131 -14.55 -43.81 -11.73
C LEU A 131 -15.63 -44.58 -12.53
N ALA A 132 -15.22 -45.36 -13.53
CA ALA A 132 -16.15 -46.13 -14.35
C ALA A 132 -16.90 -47.22 -13.55
N ASN A 133 -16.27 -47.74 -12.49
CA ASN A 133 -16.86 -48.75 -11.61
C ASN A 133 -17.79 -48.15 -10.54
N LEU A 134 -17.90 -46.83 -10.47
CA LEU A 134 -18.71 -46.12 -9.48
C LEU A 134 -20.03 -45.64 -10.09
N GLU A 135 -21.08 -45.67 -9.29
CA GLU A 135 -22.41 -45.15 -9.60
C GLU A 135 -22.71 -43.97 -8.67
N LEU A 136 -23.21 -42.86 -9.24
CA LEU A 136 -23.59 -41.66 -8.48
C LEU A 136 -24.84 -41.93 -7.64
N VAL A 137 -24.72 -41.76 -6.33
CA VAL A 137 -25.84 -41.87 -5.38
C VAL A 137 -26.54 -40.52 -5.26
N VAL A 138 -25.82 -39.48 -4.84
CA VAL A 138 -26.36 -38.13 -4.69
C VAL A 138 -25.24 -37.08 -4.78
N ILE A 139 -25.57 -35.91 -5.29
CA ILE A 139 -24.68 -34.74 -5.33
C ILE A 139 -24.94 -33.91 -4.09
N VAL A 140 -23.92 -33.70 -3.27
CA VAL A 140 -24.01 -32.92 -2.03
C VAL A 140 -23.32 -31.56 -2.19
N ILE A 141 -24.01 -30.51 -1.76
CA ILE A 141 -23.60 -29.12 -1.89
C ILE A 141 -23.54 -28.53 -0.48
N ASP A 142 -22.34 -28.11 -0.06
CA ASP A 142 -22.16 -27.41 1.20
C ASP A 142 -22.47 -25.91 1.01
N CYS A 143 -23.59 -25.44 1.55
CA CYS A 143 -24.03 -24.05 1.40
C CYS A 143 -23.11 -23.04 2.10
N THR A 144 -22.20 -23.49 2.97
CA THR A 144 -21.19 -22.63 3.59
C THR A 144 -19.96 -22.41 2.70
N PHE A 145 -19.87 -23.10 1.56
CA PHE A 145 -18.76 -22.90 0.63
C PHE A 145 -18.64 -21.44 0.23
N ARG A 146 -17.49 -20.82 0.52
CA ARG A 146 -17.31 -19.36 0.41
C ARG A 146 -17.72 -18.79 -0.95
N GLN A 147 -17.52 -19.54 -2.04
CA GLN A 147 -17.86 -19.05 -3.38
C GLN A 147 -19.35 -19.07 -3.72
N ILE A 148 -20.14 -19.91 -3.03
CA ILE A 148 -21.60 -19.83 -3.07
C ILE A 148 -22.05 -18.54 -2.37
N LEU A 149 -21.47 -18.23 -1.20
CA LEU A 149 -21.84 -17.05 -0.42
C LEU A 149 -21.60 -15.72 -1.15
N VAL A 150 -20.53 -15.64 -1.95
CA VAL A 150 -20.19 -14.43 -2.72
C VAL A 150 -20.68 -14.46 -4.17
N GLY A 151 -21.41 -15.52 -4.56
CA GLY A 151 -21.95 -15.68 -5.91
C GLY A 151 -20.90 -15.73 -7.02
N ASP A 152 -19.73 -16.37 -6.80
CA ASP A 152 -18.66 -16.45 -7.81
C ASP A 152 -19.03 -17.46 -8.93
N PRO A 153 -19.27 -17.00 -10.18
CA PRO A 153 -19.68 -17.89 -11.27
C PRO A 153 -18.52 -18.67 -11.92
N SER A 154 -17.29 -18.49 -11.45
CA SER A 154 -16.09 -19.10 -12.03
C SER A 154 -15.59 -20.31 -11.25
N VAL A 155 -16.19 -20.62 -10.10
CA VAL A 155 -15.73 -21.69 -9.20
C VAL A 155 -16.92 -22.52 -8.73
N VAL A 156 -16.80 -23.84 -8.83
CA VAL A 156 -17.76 -24.81 -8.33
C VAL A 156 -17.05 -25.81 -7.45
N ARG A 157 -17.66 -26.14 -6.32
CA ARG A 157 -17.21 -27.23 -5.48
C ARG A 157 -18.42 -28.02 -5.01
N VAL A 158 -18.41 -29.33 -5.27
CA VAL A 158 -19.46 -30.26 -4.87
C VAL A 158 -18.86 -31.57 -4.41
N PHE A 159 -19.64 -32.35 -3.67
CA PHE A 159 -19.24 -33.63 -3.10
C PHE A 159 -20.19 -34.71 -3.61
N ASN A 160 -19.71 -35.55 -4.52
CA ASN A 160 -20.51 -36.60 -5.12
C ASN A 160 -20.37 -37.86 -4.27
N LEU A 161 -21.46 -38.27 -3.60
CA LEU A 161 -21.52 -39.57 -2.94
C LEU A 161 -21.72 -40.64 -4.01
N VAL A 162 -20.85 -41.63 -4.04
CA VAL A 162 -20.85 -42.68 -5.05
C VAL A 162 -20.67 -44.05 -4.40
N ARG A 163 -21.22 -45.09 -5.02
CA ARG A 163 -21.06 -46.47 -4.58
C ARG A 163 -20.45 -47.34 -5.68
N SER A 164 -19.79 -48.42 -5.30
CA SER A 164 -19.35 -49.42 -6.25
C SER A 164 -20.56 -50.10 -6.91
N ARG A 165 -20.48 -50.28 -8.24
CA ARG A 165 -21.48 -51.06 -9.00
C ARG A 165 -21.45 -52.54 -8.64
N LEU A 166 -20.34 -53.02 -8.06
CA LEU A 166 -20.14 -54.42 -7.68
C LEU A 166 -20.57 -54.70 -6.23
N ASP A 167 -20.30 -53.76 -5.31
CA ASP A 167 -20.71 -53.83 -3.91
C ASP A 167 -21.34 -52.50 -3.47
N PRO A 168 -22.68 -52.44 -3.34
CA PRO A 168 -23.37 -51.23 -2.90
C PRO A 168 -22.99 -50.72 -1.50
N ASN A 169 -22.27 -51.52 -0.70
CA ASN A 169 -21.76 -51.09 0.61
C ASN A 169 -20.42 -50.36 0.52
N ASP A 170 -19.72 -50.46 -0.61
CA ASP A 170 -18.45 -49.79 -0.82
C ASP A 170 -18.70 -48.37 -1.35
N LEU A 171 -18.70 -47.42 -0.42
CA LEU A 171 -19.05 -46.02 -0.65
C LEU A 171 -17.80 -45.13 -0.63
N TYR A 172 -17.79 -44.18 -1.55
CA TYR A 172 -16.78 -43.15 -1.66
C TYR A 172 -17.44 -41.79 -1.78
N LEU A 173 -16.71 -40.77 -1.35
CA LEU A 173 -17.02 -39.39 -1.64
C LEU A 173 -16.00 -38.84 -2.64
N ILE A 174 -16.49 -38.39 -3.79
CA ILE A 174 -15.69 -37.71 -4.79
C ILE A 174 -15.88 -36.20 -4.59
N THR A 175 -14.83 -35.55 -4.11
CA THR A 175 -14.77 -34.08 -4.15
C THR A 175 -14.50 -33.65 -5.56
N MET A 176 -15.36 -32.81 -6.11
CA MET A 176 -15.21 -32.20 -7.42
C MET A 176 -15.02 -30.69 -7.26
N SER A 177 -13.77 -30.25 -7.40
CA SER A 177 -13.37 -28.84 -7.34
C SER A 177 -13.07 -28.33 -8.75
N LEU A 178 -13.97 -27.53 -9.30
CA LEU A 178 -13.91 -27.02 -10.67
C LEU A 178 -13.71 -25.51 -10.66
N ASN A 179 -12.81 -25.00 -11.50
CA ASN A 179 -12.72 -23.55 -11.68
C ASN A 179 -12.26 -23.15 -13.07
N VAL A 180 -12.82 -22.04 -13.57
CA VAL A 180 -12.46 -21.48 -14.88
C VAL A 180 -11.20 -20.63 -14.71
N GLN A 181 -10.16 -20.97 -15.47
CA GLN A 181 -8.85 -20.33 -15.46
C GLN A 181 -8.42 -19.92 -16.86
N GLU A 182 -7.40 -19.08 -16.96
CA GLU A 182 -6.67 -18.89 -18.20
C GLU A 182 -5.68 -20.04 -18.40
N TYR A 183 -5.61 -20.57 -19.62
CA TYR A 183 -4.59 -21.52 -20.02
C TYR A 183 -3.71 -20.98 -21.16
N GLU A 184 -2.49 -21.50 -21.23
CA GLU A 184 -1.55 -21.31 -22.32
C GLU A 184 -0.87 -22.63 -22.69
N VAL A 185 -0.75 -22.90 -24.00
CA VAL A 185 0.11 -23.95 -24.55
C VAL A 185 1.12 -23.29 -25.48
N ARG A 186 2.26 -22.89 -24.91
CA ARG A 186 3.30 -22.07 -25.57
C ARG A 186 3.76 -22.64 -26.90
N LYS A 187 4.06 -23.94 -26.94
CA LYS A 187 4.53 -24.64 -28.16
C LYS A 187 3.53 -24.57 -29.32
N LEU A 188 2.24 -24.42 -29.02
CA LEU A 188 1.17 -24.35 -30.02
C LEU A 188 0.61 -22.94 -30.22
N HIS A 189 1.15 -21.93 -29.52
CA HIS A 189 0.64 -20.55 -29.50
C HIS A 189 -0.87 -20.47 -29.19
N LYS A 190 -1.38 -21.39 -28.35
CA LYS A 190 -2.78 -21.44 -27.95
C LYS A 190 -2.96 -20.86 -26.57
N ARG A 191 -3.98 -20.01 -26.40
CA ARG A 191 -4.40 -19.44 -25.12
C ARG A 191 -5.92 -19.29 -25.10
N GLY A 192 -6.51 -19.28 -23.90
CA GLY A 192 -7.94 -19.08 -23.74
C GLY A 192 -8.40 -19.46 -22.34
N PRO A 193 -9.71 -19.58 -22.11
CA PRO A 193 -10.22 -20.14 -20.87
C PRO A 193 -10.15 -21.67 -20.89
N ALA A 194 -10.01 -22.26 -19.71
CA ALA A 194 -10.20 -23.67 -19.48
C ALA A 194 -10.91 -23.90 -18.15
N LEU A 195 -11.74 -24.93 -18.09
CA LEU A 195 -12.21 -25.46 -16.82
C LEU A 195 -11.15 -26.41 -16.28
N VAL A 196 -10.55 -26.05 -15.16
CA VAL A 196 -9.62 -26.90 -14.43
C VAL A 196 -10.43 -27.64 -13.37
N GLY A 197 -10.41 -28.97 -13.44
CA GLY A 197 -11.02 -29.86 -12.49
C GLY A 197 -9.97 -30.57 -11.64
N MET A 198 -10.25 -30.60 -10.33
CA MET A 198 -9.46 -31.26 -9.31
C MET A 198 -10.38 -32.26 -8.61
N LEU A 199 -10.11 -33.55 -8.79
CA LEU A 199 -10.86 -34.61 -8.12
C LEU A 199 -10.08 -35.17 -6.93
N THR A 200 -10.79 -35.50 -5.86
CA THR A 200 -10.24 -36.24 -4.72
C THR A 200 -11.23 -37.30 -4.29
N LEU A 201 -10.79 -38.56 -4.29
CA LEU A 201 -11.58 -39.72 -3.90
C LEU A 201 -11.31 -40.09 -2.44
N VAL A 202 -12.34 -40.08 -1.61
CA VAL A 202 -12.26 -40.34 -0.17
C VAL A 202 -13.16 -41.51 0.20
N GLN A 203 -12.58 -42.56 0.78
CA GLN A 203 -13.33 -43.71 1.34
C GLN A 203 -13.38 -43.66 2.87
N ASN A 204 -12.36 -43.05 3.50
CA ASN A 204 -12.21 -42.94 4.94
C ASN A 204 -11.66 -41.56 5.30
N MET A 205 -12.29 -40.88 6.25
CA MET A 205 -11.91 -39.56 6.74
C MET A 205 -10.58 -39.53 7.50
N GLN A 206 -10.09 -40.69 7.95
CA GLN A 206 -8.78 -40.86 8.58
C GLN A 206 -7.64 -41.08 7.57
N ALA A 207 -7.94 -41.16 6.27
CA ALA A 207 -6.93 -41.40 5.25
C ALA A 207 -5.94 -40.22 5.15
N SER A 208 -4.65 -40.54 5.25
CA SER A 208 -3.55 -39.59 5.05
C SER A 208 -3.22 -39.37 3.58
N ASN A 209 -3.46 -40.37 2.73
CA ASN A 209 -3.24 -40.33 1.29
C ASN A 209 -4.53 -40.68 0.55
N MET A 210 -4.83 -39.93 -0.50
CA MET A 210 -6.03 -40.11 -1.32
C MET A 210 -5.66 -40.18 -2.80
N GLN A 211 -6.53 -40.78 -3.60
CA GLN A 211 -6.41 -40.70 -5.04
C GLN A 211 -6.90 -39.33 -5.52
N GLN A 212 -6.06 -38.66 -6.30
CA GLN A 212 -6.25 -37.28 -6.73
C GLN A 212 -5.92 -37.15 -8.20
N PHE A 213 -6.75 -36.40 -8.94
CA PHE A 213 -6.65 -36.30 -10.39
C PHE A 213 -6.84 -34.87 -10.85
N TYR A 214 -6.00 -34.43 -11.79
CA TYR A 214 -6.22 -33.21 -12.55
C TYR A 214 -6.89 -33.53 -13.89
N MET A 215 -7.86 -32.72 -14.26
CA MET A 215 -8.51 -32.77 -15.56
C MET A 215 -8.76 -31.37 -16.07
N ILE A 216 -8.70 -31.19 -17.38
CA ILE A 216 -8.87 -29.87 -17.98
C ILE A 216 -9.76 -29.99 -19.20
N ALA A 217 -10.76 -29.11 -19.26
CA ALA A 217 -11.55 -28.87 -20.46
C ALA A 217 -11.22 -27.49 -21.02
N ILE A 218 -10.38 -27.46 -22.06
CA ILE A 218 -10.04 -26.22 -22.77
C ILE A 218 -11.26 -25.67 -23.51
N THR A 219 -11.36 -24.35 -23.66
CA THR A 219 -12.47 -23.64 -24.34
C THR A 219 -13.77 -23.52 -23.53
N TYR A 220 -13.93 -24.26 -22.43
CA TYR A 220 -15.02 -24.02 -21.48
C TYR A 220 -14.80 -22.68 -20.74
N PRO A 221 -15.82 -21.83 -20.49
CA PRO A 221 -17.27 -22.06 -20.56
C PRO A 221 -17.95 -21.63 -21.88
N TYR A 222 -17.21 -21.56 -22.99
CA TYR A 222 -17.77 -21.14 -24.29
C TYR A 222 -18.24 -22.30 -25.17
N GLN A 223 -18.64 -23.40 -24.54
CA GLN A 223 -19.18 -24.61 -25.15
C GLN A 223 -20.27 -25.19 -24.24
N HIS A 224 -21.22 -25.94 -24.81
CA HIS A 224 -22.36 -26.50 -24.07
C HIS A 224 -21.94 -27.53 -23.01
N MET A 225 -21.03 -28.42 -23.37
CA MET A 225 -20.49 -29.44 -22.49
C MET A 225 -18.97 -29.39 -22.55
N PRO A 226 -18.28 -29.45 -21.39
CA PRO A 226 -16.83 -29.56 -21.37
C PRO A 226 -16.39 -30.92 -21.89
N THR A 227 -15.25 -30.96 -22.57
CA THR A 227 -14.56 -32.21 -22.92
C THR A 227 -13.29 -32.31 -22.09
N PHE A 228 -13.23 -33.26 -21.17
CA PHE A 228 -12.13 -33.38 -20.23
C PHE A 228 -10.99 -34.24 -20.78
N GLU A 229 -9.76 -33.77 -20.57
CA GLU A 229 -8.54 -34.55 -20.73
C GLU A 229 -7.87 -34.69 -19.36
N VAL A 230 -7.23 -35.83 -19.08
CA VAL A 230 -6.53 -36.08 -17.82
C VAL A 230 -5.14 -35.48 -17.90
N TYR A 231 -4.70 -34.88 -16.80
CA TYR A 231 -3.37 -34.28 -16.67
C TYR A 231 -2.67 -34.78 -15.42
N GLU A 232 -1.35 -34.79 -15.47
CA GLU A 232 -0.47 -34.95 -14.33
C GLU A 232 0.23 -33.62 -14.01
N LEU A 233 0.55 -33.43 -12.74
CA LEU A 233 1.27 -32.26 -12.26
C LEU A 233 2.76 -32.40 -12.60
N VAL A 234 3.30 -31.41 -13.31
CA VAL A 234 4.75 -31.30 -13.56
C VAL A 234 5.41 -30.44 -12.50
N GLY A 235 4.76 -29.33 -12.14
CA GLY A 235 5.25 -28.40 -11.13
C GLY A 235 4.59 -27.04 -11.20
N VAL A 236 5.23 -26.05 -10.58
CA VAL A 236 4.82 -24.65 -10.58
C VAL A 236 5.96 -23.81 -11.15
N THR A 237 5.63 -22.94 -12.09
CA THR A 237 6.60 -22.04 -12.74
C THR A 237 6.97 -20.85 -11.82
N SER A 238 8.04 -20.13 -12.15
CA SER A 238 8.46 -18.91 -11.43
C SER A 238 7.39 -17.81 -11.40
N ASP A 239 6.47 -17.81 -12.37
CA ASP A 239 5.41 -16.80 -12.49
C ASP A 239 4.08 -17.27 -11.87
N SER A 240 4.13 -18.27 -10.96
CA SER A 240 2.97 -18.84 -10.28
C SER A 240 1.91 -19.48 -11.21
N TYR A 241 2.33 -20.02 -12.37
CA TYR A 241 1.46 -20.91 -13.17
C TYR A 241 1.64 -22.36 -12.77
N LEU A 242 0.53 -23.09 -12.74
CA LEU A 242 0.51 -24.54 -12.63
C LEU A 242 0.88 -25.15 -13.97
N GLU A 243 1.93 -25.97 -14.01
CA GLU A 243 2.36 -26.70 -15.20
C GLU A 243 1.82 -28.13 -15.18
N LEU A 244 1.02 -28.46 -16.18
CA LEU A 244 0.31 -29.71 -16.30
C LEU A 244 0.67 -30.40 -17.63
N ARG A 245 0.90 -31.72 -17.58
CA ARG A 245 1.19 -32.55 -18.76
C ARG A 245 -0.01 -33.46 -19.06
N SER A 246 -0.54 -33.39 -20.28
CA SER A 246 -1.72 -34.17 -20.67
C SER A 246 -1.40 -35.65 -20.82
N ILE A 247 -2.32 -36.53 -20.43
CA ILE A 247 -2.29 -37.96 -20.71
C ILE A 247 -3.24 -38.25 -21.88
N PRO A 248 -2.74 -38.47 -23.12
CA PRO A 248 -3.61 -38.64 -24.28
C PRO A 248 -4.30 -40.02 -24.27
N ARG A 249 -5.57 -40.08 -24.73
CA ARG A 249 -6.32 -41.34 -24.97
C ARG A 249 -5.56 -42.33 -25.86
N SER A 250 -4.81 -41.81 -26.83
CA SER A 250 -3.94 -42.58 -27.71
C SER A 250 -2.72 -41.74 -28.05
N SER A 251 -1.56 -42.19 -27.57
CA SER A 251 -0.26 -41.53 -27.80
C SER A 251 0.13 -41.46 -29.28
N LEU A 252 -0.46 -42.30 -30.13
CA LEU A 252 -0.21 -42.33 -31.57
C LEU A 252 -1.03 -41.29 -32.34
N ARG A 253 -2.18 -40.85 -31.81
CA ARG A 253 -3.11 -39.93 -32.49
C ARG A 253 -3.05 -38.50 -31.95
N HIS A 254 -2.77 -38.35 -30.65
CA HIS A 254 -2.78 -37.05 -30.00
C HIS A 254 -1.44 -36.79 -29.32
N PRO A 255 -0.79 -35.64 -29.60
CA PRO A 255 0.46 -35.29 -28.96
C PRO A 255 0.25 -34.94 -27.50
N VAL A 256 1.25 -35.20 -26.68
CA VAL A 256 1.31 -34.74 -25.29
C VAL A 256 1.40 -33.21 -25.27
N LYS A 257 0.46 -32.57 -24.57
CA LYS A 257 0.38 -31.12 -24.38
C LYS A 257 0.99 -30.76 -23.03
N HIS A 258 1.77 -29.68 -23.03
CA HIS A 258 2.22 -29.01 -21.81
C HIS A 258 1.40 -27.73 -21.67
N LEU A 259 0.54 -27.71 -20.67
CA LEU A 259 -0.43 -26.64 -20.43
C LEU A 259 -0.04 -25.90 -19.15
N LEU A 260 0.04 -24.58 -19.27
CA LEU A 260 0.19 -23.67 -18.15
C LEU A 260 -1.17 -23.09 -17.82
N THR A 261 -1.58 -23.11 -16.56
CA THR A 261 -2.85 -22.53 -16.12
C THR A 261 -2.70 -21.77 -14.82
N ALA A 262 -3.45 -20.67 -14.72
CA ALA A 262 -3.52 -19.90 -13.49
C ALA A 262 -4.83 -19.12 -13.40
N ARG A 263 -5.28 -18.91 -12.16
CA ARG A 263 -6.36 -17.97 -11.85
C ARG A 263 -5.76 -16.58 -11.68
N LYS A 264 -5.99 -15.70 -12.64
CA LYS A 264 -5.55 -14.30 -12.59
C LYS A 264 -6.66 -13.39 -12.10
N ARG A 265 -6.37 -12.50 -11.16
CA ARG A 265 -7.34 -11.53 -10.64
C ARG A 265 -6.69 -10.20 -10.30
N GLY A 266 -7.33 -9.11 -10.68
CA GLY A 266 -6.81 -7.77 -10.47
C GLY A 266 -7.06 -6.92 -11.69
N PHE A 267 -6.25 -5.90 -11.89
CA PHE A 267 -6.49 -4.90 -12.92
C PHE A 267 -5.20 -4.41 -13.56
N PHE A 268 -5.31 -3.90 -14.79
CA PHE A 268 -4.18 -3.38 -15.57
C PHE A 268 -4.59 -2.17 -16.40
N THR A 269 -3.61 -1.33 -16.77
CA THR A 269 -3.79 -0.20 -17.69
C THR A 269 -2.85 -0.34 -18.88
N GLY A 270 -3.33 -0.95 -19.96
CA GLY A 270 -2.48 -1.32 -21.10
C GLY A 270 -1.31 -2.19 -20.67
N ASP A 271 -0.17 -2.05 -21.34
CA ASP A 271 1.04 -2.84 -21.04
C ASP A 271 2.00 -2.14 -20.06
N ARG A 272 1.58 -1.00 -19.49
CA ARG A 272 2.46 -0.12 -18.72
C ARG A 272 2.35 -0.31 -17.22
N GLN A 273 1.19 -0.75 -16.74
CA GLN A 273 0.83 -0.77 -15.33
C GLN A 273 -0.12 -1.92 -15.03
N CYS A 274 0.16 -2.72 -14.00
CA CYS A 274 -0.74 -3.77 -13.56
C CYS A 274 -0.57 -4.10 -12.07
N ASN A 275 -1.67 -4.59 -11.50
CA ASN A 275 -1.72 -5.21 -10.19
C ASN A 275 -2.58 -6.46 -10.32
N ILE A 276 -1.94 -7.58 -10.66
CA ILE A 276 -2.61 -8.84 -10.98
C ILE A 276 -2.07 -9.92 -10.07
N ARG A 277 -2.96 -10.60 -9.37
CA ARG A 277 -2.64 -11.76 -8.55
C ARG A 277 -2.79 -13.01 -9.41
N VAL A 278 -1.71 -13.74 -9.54
CA VAL A 278 -1.63 -15.00 -10.28
C VAL A 278 -1.65 -16.11 -9.24
N MET A 279 -2.71 -16.92 -9.25
CA MET A 279 -2.97 -17.92 -8.22
C MET A 279 -3.12 -19.30 -8.83
N TYR A 280 -2.65 -20.32 -8.11
CA TYR A 280 -2.82 -21.73 -8.41
C TYR A 280 -3.25 -22.49 -7.15
N SER A 281 -3.64 -23.75 -7.34
CA SER A 281 -4.00 -24.65 -6.26
C SER A 281 -3.40 -26.04 -6.53
N VAL A 282 -2.92 -26.70 -5.47
CA VAL A 282 -2.22 -27.97 -5.53
C VAL A 282 -3.03 -29.05 -4.80
N LEU A 283 -3.13 -30.24 -5.39
CA LEU A 283 -3.78 -31.42 -4.77
C LEU A 283 -2.86 -32.17 -3.80
N GLU A 284 -1.56 -32.23 -4.11
CA GLU A 284 -0.58 -33.05 -3.41
C GLU A 284 -0.45 -32.71 -1.92
N GLY A 285 -0.25 -33.75 -1.09
CA GLY A 285 0.08 -33.60 0.33
C GLY A 285 -1.10 -33.30 1.26
N LEU A 286 -2.34 -33.37 0.76
CA LEU A 286 -3.55 -33.17 1.55
C LEU A 286 -4.03 -34.50 2.18
N ASN A 287 -4.46 -34.47 3.44
CA ASN A 287 -5.23 -35.56 4.06
C ASN A 287 -6.73 -35.41 3.75
N ALA A 288 -7.54 -36.45 4.02
CA ALA A 288 -8.97 -36.45 3.71
C ALA A 288 -9.72 -35.23 4.23
N LYS A 289 -9.56 -34.92 5.52
CA LYS A 289 -10.21 -33.78 6.17
C LYS A 289 -9.84 -32.44 5.54
N THR A 290 -8.56 -32.17 5.30
CA THR A 290 -8.12 -30.90 4.68
C THR A 290 -8.54 -30.84 3.22
N GLY A 291 -8.40 -31.96 2.50
CA GLY A 291 -8.79 -32.11 1.10
C GLY A 291 -10.27 -31.82 0.87
N LEU A 292 -11.15 -32.08 1.84
CA LEU A 292 -12.59 -31.83 1.78
C LEU A 292 -13.00 -30.43 2.22
N THR A 293 -12.40 -29.93 3.30
CA THR A 293 -12.88 -28.71 3.99
C THR A 293 -12.20 -27.44 3.52
N ARG A 294 -11.03 -27.53 2.89
CA ARG A 294 -10.21 -26.37 2.52
C ARG A 294 -9.82 -26.45 1.05
N TRP A 295 -9.99 -25.34 0.33
CA TRP A 295 -9.41 -25.13 -0.99
C TRP A 295 -8.45 -23.95 -0.94
N GLU A 296 -7.16 -24.22 -0.86
CA GLU A 296 -6.15 -23.17 -0.74
C GLU A 296 -5.69 -22.66 -2.11
N TRP A 297 -5.55 -21.34 -2.22
CA TRP A 297 -5.05 -20.63 -3.40
C TRP A 297 -3.79 -19.88 -3.03
N ILE A 298 -2.69 -20.31 -3.64
CA ILE A 298 -1.33 -19.83 -3.41
C ILE A 298 -0.88 -19.08 -4.66
N GLY A 299 -0.03 -18.08 -4.50
CA GLY A 299 0.63 -17.45 -5.63
C GLY A 299 1.22 -16.09 -5.28
N GLU A 300 1.34 -15.24 -6.30
CA GLU A 300 2.04 -13.97 -6.20
C GLU A 300 1.18 -12.82 -6.74
N ALA A 301 1.38 -11.63 -6.17
CA ALA A 301 0.89 -10.40 -6.77
C ALA A 301 1.94 -9.88 -7.75
N VAL A 302 1.61 -9.82 -9.03
CA VAL A 302 2.41 -9.17 -10.06
C VAL A 302 2.03 -7.69 -10.09
N THR A 303 2.93 -6.86 -9.57
CA THR A 303 2.82 -5.40 -9.57
C THR A 303 3.85 -4.82 -10.51
N PHE A 304 3.40 -4.25 -11.62
CA PHE A 304 4.26 -3.60 -12.59
C PHE A 304 3.82 -2.15 -12.75
N ASP A 305 4.77 -1.22 -12.73
CA ASP A 305 4.52 0.18 -13.02
C ASP A 305 5.74 0.82 -13.69
N SER A 306 5.67 1.01 -15.00
CA SER A 306 6.70 1.67 -15.79
C SER A 306 6.89 3.16 -15.45
N TRP A 307 5.97 3.78 -14.73
CA TRP A 307 6.06 5.18 -14.29
C TRP A 307 6.56 5.33 -12.86
N ALA A 308 6.82 4.25 -12.13
CA ALA A 308 7.23 4.30 -10.72
C ALA A 308 8.48 5.17 -10.46
N TRP A 309 9.33 5.42 -11.47
CA TRP A 309 10.50 6.31 -11.39
C TRP A 309 10.15 7.75 -11.01
N VAL A 310 8.93 8.22 -11.29
CA VAL A 310 8.50 9.58 -10.92
C VAL A 310 8.52 9.78 -9.40
N HIS A 311 8.36 8.68 -8.63
CA HIS A 311 8.40 8.68 -7.17
C HIS A 311 9.82 8.70 -6.61
N CYS A 312 10.86 8.50 -7.44
CA CYS A 312 12.25 8.69 -7.04
C CYS A 312 12.58 10.17 -6.71
N VAL A 313 11.64 11.11 -6.93
CA VAL A 313 11.74 12.48 -6.42
C VAL A 313 11.98 12.52 -4.90
N HIS A 314 11.47 11.53 -4.16
CA HIS A 314 11.68 11.40 -2.70
C HIS A 314 13.15 11.20 -2.34
N PHE A 315 13.97 10.62 -3.22
CA PHE A 315 15.41 10.49 -3.01
C PHE A 315 16.05 11.85 -2.75
N PHE A 316 15.72 12.84 -3.59
CA PHE A 316 16.23 14.19 -3.48
C PHE A 316 15.71 14.90 -2.23
N PHE A 317 14.43 14.69 -1.87
CA PHE A 317 13.86 15.25 -0.64
C PHE A 317 14.52 14.68 0.62
N GLY A 318 14.81 13.37 0.62
CA GLY A 318 15.55 12.68 1.66
C GLY A 318 16.97 13.22 1.79
N LEU A 319 17.71 13.31 0.68
CA LEU A 319 19.09 13.84 0.66
C LEU A 319 19.19 15.28 1.18
N GLU A 320 18.26 16.17 0.80
CA GLU A 320 18.24 17.54 1.30
C GLU A 320 18.00 17.59 2.82
N THR A 321 17.18 16.68 3.33
CA THR A 321 16.93 16.57 4.78
C THR A 321 18.14 16.00 5.52
N VAL A 322 18.81 14.99 4.96
CA VAL A 322 20.09 14.46 5.48
C VAL A 322 21.14 15.56 5.53
N TYR A 323 21.28 16.33 4.46
CA TYR A 323 22.19 17.48 4.43
C TYR A 323 21.91 18.47 5.56
N SER A 324 20.64 18.77 5.80
CA SER A 324 20.20 19.68 6.87
C SER A 324 20.55 19.13 8.27
N LEU A 325 20.41 17.81 8.48
CA LEU A 325 20.81 17.12 9.70
C LEU A 325 22.33 17.13 9.90
N VAL A 326 23.12 16.97 8.83
CA VAL A 326 24.60 17.03 8.91
C VAL A 326 25.06 18.43 9.31
N VAL A 327 24.52 19.49 8.70
CA VAL A 327 24.84 20.88 9.11
C VAL A 327 24.44 21.11 10.56
N LEU A 328 23.24 20.68 10.97
CA LEU A 328 22.80 20.80 12.36
C LEU A 328 23.75 20.08 13.34
N PHE A 329 24.18 18.87 12.99
CA PHE A 329 25.12 18.09 13.79
C PHE A 329 26.46 18.81 13.95
N LEU A 330 27.03 19.34 12.85
CA LEU A 330 28.29 20.09 12.90
C LEU A 330 28.19 21.33 13.80
N VAL A 331 27.13 22.12 13.68
CA VAL A 331 26.94 23.31 14.53
C VAL A 331 26.75 22.91 16.00
N THR A 332 25.93 21.90 16.26
CA THR A 332 25.66 21.39 17.61
C THR A 332 26.95 20.87 18.25
N TYR A 333 27.75 20.10 17.52
CA TYR A 333 29.04 19.57 17.96
C TYR A 333 29.99 20.71 18.36
N GLN A 334 30.17 21.72 17.50
CA GLN A 334 31.03 22.87 17.80
C GLN A 334 30.56 23.65 19.03
N LYS A 335 29.25 23.75 19.25
CA LYS A 335 28.68 24.38 20.46
C LYS A 335 28.95 23.59 21.72
N VAL A 336 28.79 22.27 21.67
CA VAL A 336 29.08 21.37 22.78
C VAL A 336 30.57 21.39 23.13
N CYS A 337 31.46 21.36 22.13
CA CYS A 337 32.90 21.54 22.33
C CYS A 337 33.26 22.88 22.97
N ALA A 338 32.47 23.93 22.71
CA ALA A 338 32.61 25.24 23.35
C ALA A 338 31.91 25.34 24.71
N GLY A 339 31.46 24.23 25.31
CA GLY A 339 30.82 24.17 26.62
C GLY A 339 29.38 24.68 26.67
N LYS A 340 28.72 24.86 25.52
CA LYS A 340 27.35 25.40 25.43
C LYS A 340 26.39 24.35 24.87
N LEU A 341 25.38 23.97 25.66
CA LEU A 341 24.31 23.10 25.17
C LEU A 341 23.35 23.91 24.28
N TRP A 342 23.37 23.62 22.98
CA TRP A 342 22.49 24.24 22.00
C TRP A 342 22.10 23.23 20.92
N ILE A 343 20.81 23.16 20.58
CA ILE A 343 20.27 22.29 19.53
C ILE A 343 19.33 23.14 18.68
N GLY A 344 19.66 23.31 17.40
CA GLY A 344 18.86 24.03 16.41
C GLY A 344 17.71 23.21 15.81
N ASP A 345 16.98 23.82 14.87
CA ASP A 345 15.88 23.19 14.14
C ASP A 345 16.34 22.46 12.86
N PRO A 346 16.07 21.17 12.68
CA PRO A 346 16.44 20.46 11.45
C PRO A 346 15.65 20.93 10.21
N PHE A 347 14.49 21.57 10.38
CA PHE A 347 13.68 22.12 9.29
C PHE A 347 14.04 23.58 8.97
N SER A 348 15.04 24.15 9.64
CA SER A 348 15.48 25.55 9.44
C SER A 348 15.95 25.88 8.02
N SER A 349 16.49 24.91 7.28
CA SER A 349 16.92 25.05 5.88
C SER A 349 15.75 25.01 4.89
N LEU A 350 14.62 24.42 5.29
CA LEU A 350 13.44 24.24 4.45
C LEU A 350 12.60 25.51 4.47
N SER A 351 12.64 26.24 3.35
CA SER A 351 11.75 27.38 3.16
C SER A 351 10.32 26.92 2.89
N THR A 352 9.33 27.71 3.31
CA THR A 352 7.91 27.48 3.00
C THR A 352 7.67 27.33 1.50
N THR A 353 8.34 28.15 0.68
CA THR A 353 8.30 28.05 -0.79
C THR A 353 8.85 26.72 -1.29
N GLY A 354 9.98 26.27 -0.76
CA GLY A 354 10.55 24.97 -1.12
C GLY A 354 9.61 23.83 -0.76
N LEU A 355 8.98 23.88 0.41
CA LEU A 355 8.06 22.86 0.89
C LEU A 355 6.78 22.79 0.04
N VAL A 356 6.21 23.95 -0.33
CA VAL A 356 5.08 24.03 -1.26
C VAL A 356 5.45 23.47 -2.64
N PHE A 357 6.65 23.80 -3.14
CA PHE A 357 7.14 23.28 -4.41
C PHE A 357 7.31 21.76 -4.39
N ARG A 358 7.77 21.16 -3.28
CA ARG A 358 7.81 19.69 -3.13
C ARG A 358 6.42 19.08 -3.26
N GLY A 359 5.40 19.68 -2.66
CA GLY A 359 4.01 19.23 -2.83
C GLY A 359 3.53 19.31 -4.28
N ILE A 360 3.87 20.39 -4.99
CA ILE A 360 3.55 20.53 -6.43
C ILE A 360 4.26 19.45 -7.26
N LEU A 361 5.53 19.17 -6.98
CA LEU A 361 6.28 18.11 -7.66
C LEU A 361 5.65 16.73 -7.47
N VAL A 362 5.18 16.41 -6.26
CA VAL A 362 4.46 15.15 -5.98
C VAL A 362 3.10 15.11 -6.67
N LEU A 363 2.37 16.22 -6.72
CA LEU A 363 1.12 16.25 -7.49
C LEU A 363 1.37 16.07 -9.00
N PHE A 364 2.47 16.62 -9.50
CA PHE A 364 2.90 16.43 -10.88
C PHE A 364 3.37 15.00 -11.14
N SER A 365 4.05 14.34 -10.20
CA SER A 365 4.42 12.92 -10.32
C SER A 365 3.17 12.03 -10.39
N CYS A 366 2.18 12.27 -9.51
CA CYS A 366 0.87 11.60 -9.58
C CYS A 366 0.16 11.83 -10.92
N PHE A 367 0.27 13.03 -11.50
CA PHE A 367 -0.31 13.33 -12.80
C PHE A 367 0.38 12.58 -13.95
N LEU A 368 1.72 12.52 -13.95
CA LEU A 368 2.49 11.76 -14.94
C LEU A 368 2.19 10.26 -14.88
N ASP A 369 2.01 9.74 -13.67
CA ASP A 369 1.57 8.37 -13.40
C ASP A 369 0.07 8.13 -13.71
N ASN A 370 -0.62 9.11 -14.32
CA ASN A 370 -2.05 9.07 -14.60
C ASN A 370 -2.89 8.71 -13.35
N PHE A 371 -2.44 9.10 -12.16
CA PHE A 371 -3.01 8.76 -10.86
C PHE A 371 -3.11 7.24 -10.58
N TRP A 372 -2.25 6.41 -11.18
CA TRP A 372 -2.26 4.96 -10.96
C TRP A 372 -2.00 4.62 -9.49
N SER A 373 -0.87 5.06 -8.93
CA SER A 373 -0.48 4.78 -7.53
C SER A 373 -1.58 5.21 -6.53
N VAL A 374 -2.18 6.38 -6.78
CA VAL A 374 -3.28 6.93 -5.96
C VAL A 374 -4.52 6.04 -5.99
N ASN A 375 -4.91 5.57 -7.17
CA ASN A 375 -6.06 4.68 -7.32
C ASN A 375 -5.77 3.28 -6.78
N GLU A 376 -4.58 2.76 -7.02
CA GLU A 376 -4.16 1.45 -6.52
C GLU A 376 -4.22 1.41 -4.99
N TYR A 377 -3.73 2.47 -4.33
CA TYR A 377 -3.82 2.62 -2.88
C TYR A 377 -5.26 2.79 -2.38
N ALA A 378 -6.09 3.55 -3.10
CA ALA A 378 -7.52 3.68 -2.79
C ALA A 378 -8.24 2.32 -2.89
N MET A 379 -7.98 1.55 -3.95
CA MET A 379 -8.52 0.19 -4.14
C MET A 379 -8.05 -0.78 -3.06
N SER A 380 -6.79 -0.71 -2.63
CA SER A 380 -6.28 -1.51 -1.50
C SER A 380 -7.05 -1.24 -0.22
N ARG A 381 -7.37 0.02 0.08
CA ARG A 381 -8.17 0.39 1.25
C ARG A 381 -9.63 -0.07 1.11
N ALA A 382 -10.21 0.11 -0.07
CA ALA A 382 -11.57 -0.34 -0.36
C ALA A 382 -11.70 -1.86 -0.22
N ALA A 383 -10.69 -2.62 -0.67
CA ALA A 383 -10.65 -4.07 -0.53
C ALA A 383 -10.54 -4.53 0.93
N MET A 384 -9.75 -3.83 1.75
CA MET A 384 -9.69 -4.10 3.19
C MET A 384 -11.04 -3.89 3.89
N ILE A 385 -11.85 -2.94 3.42
CA ILE A 385 -13.17 -2.62 3.98
C ILE A 385 -14.22 -3.64 3.54
N THR A 386 -14.30 -3.94 2.25
CA THR A 386 -15.32 -4.87 1.72
C THR A 386 -14.99 -6.34 1.99
N GLY A 387 -13.77 -6.65 2.43
CA GLY A 387 -13.29 -8.04 2.52
C GLY A 387 -13.17 -8.71 1.15
N SER A 388 -13.25 -7.93 0.07
CA SER A 388 -12.97 -8.37 -1.29
C SER A 388 -11.49 -8.69 -1.45
N GLN A 389 -11.00 -8.83 -2.68
CA GLN A 389 -9.63 -9.30 -2.91
C GLN A 389 -8.57 -8.31 -2.44
N ASN A 390 -7.64 -8.82 -1.63
CA ASN A 390 -6.50 -8.04 -1.16
C ASN A 390 -5.69 -7.53 -2.36
N VAL A 391 -5.56 -6.20 -2.48
CA VAL A 391 -4.73 -5.53 -3.49
C VAL A 391 -3.40 -5.19 -2.83
N ARG A 392 -2.33 -5.85 -3.29
CA ARG A 392 -0.99 -5.66 -2.74
C ARG A 392 -0.40 -4.38 -3.31
N VAL A 393 0.00 -3.46 -2.43
CA VAL A 393 0.54 -2.15 -2.80
C VAL A 393 1.78 -1.84 -1.99
N HIS A 394 2.72 -1.12 -2.58
CA HIS A 394 3.89 -0.58 -1.88
C HIS A 394 3.49 0.68 -1.12
N LYS A 395 3.01 0.48 0.11
CA LYS A 395 2.39 1.53 0.95
C LYS A 395 3.34 2.68 1.23
N GLU A 396 4.65 2.43 1.21
CA GLU A 396 5.72 3.38 1.48
C GLU A 396 5.76 4.52 0.46
N ILE A 397 5.52 4.22 -0.81
CA ILE A 397 5.47 5.23 -1.89
C ILE A 397 4.34 6.22 -1.57
N MET A 398 3.15 5.69 -1.32
CA MET A 398 1.98 6.52 -1.03
C MET A 398 2.03 7.21 0.32
N HIS A 399 2.63 6.58 1.33
CA HIS A 399 2.90 7.21 2.62
C HIS A 399 3.75 8.47 2.42
N ALA A 400 4.83 8.38 1.63
CA ALA A 400 5.72 9.52 1.36
C ALA A 400 5.02 10.62 0.57
N ASP A 401 4.28 10.28 -0.49
CA ASP A 401 3.52 11.25 -1.29
C ASP A 401 2.50 12.03 -0.46
N ILE A 402 1.65 11.33 0.29
CA ILE A 402 0.62 11.95 1.13
C ILE A 402 1.27 12.79 2.23
N LEU A 403 2.37 12.32 2.82
CA LEU A 403 3.12 13.08 3.83
C LEU A 403 3.65 14.39 3.25
N VAL A 404 4.28 14.37 2.07
CA VAL A 404 4.81 15.57 1.43
C VAL A 404 3.69 16.56 1.04
N ILE A 405 2.59 16.06 0.48
CA ILE A 405 1.41 16.88 0.18
C ILE A 405 0.86 17.50 1.47
N PHE A 406 0.74 16.72 2.54
CA PHE A 406 0.28 17.22 3.82
C PHE A 406 1.21 18.29 4.39
N LEU A 407 2.52 18.05 4.46
CA LEU A 407 3.47 19.04 4.94
C LEU A 407 3.43 20.31 4.08
N SER A 408 3.24 20.19 2.76
CA SER A 408 3.04 21.33 1.85
C SER A 408 1.83 22.17 2.24
N LEU A 409 0.69 21.52 2.52
CA LEU A 409 -0.51 22.17 3.02
C LEU A 409 -0.29 22.83 4.38
N VAL A 410 0.45 22.17 5.30
CA VAL A 410 0.82 22.77 6.59
C VAL A 410 1.68 24.02 6.38
N GLY A 411 2.66 23.99 5.48
CA GLY A 411 3.49 25.14 5.12
C GLY A 411 2.67 26.29 4.55
N PHE A 412 1.74 25.99 3.65
CA PHE A 412 0.81 26.97 3.08
C PHE A 412 -0.09 27.60 4.16
N LEU A 413 -0.77 26.79 4.98
CA LEU A 413 -1.63 27.24 6.06
C LEU A 413 -0.85 28.09 7.08
N SER A 414 0.36 27.66 7.42
CA SER A 414 1.27 28.41 8.29
C SER A 414 1.57 29.82 7.75
N SER A 415 1.79 29.95 6.44
CA SER A 415 1.97 31.24 5.77
C SER A 415 0.72 32.11 5.82
N VAL A 416 -0.46 31.53 5.58
CA VAL A 416 -1.75 32.24 5.61
C VAL A 416 -2.08 32.74 7.01
N PHE A 417 -1.94 31.89 8.04
CA PHE A 417 -2.24 32.27 9.42
C PHE A 417 -1.16 33.15 10.06
N ARG A 418 0.01 33.25 9.41
CA ARG A 418 1.22 33.89 9.94
C ARG A 418 1.63 33.27 11.27
N GLU A 419 1.65 31.95 11.32
CA GLU A 419 1.94 31.18 12.53
C GLU A 419 2.93 30.06 12.28
N ARG A 420 3.90 29.86 13.17
CA ARG A 420 4.87 28.76 13.09
C ARG A 420 4.22 27.46 13.56
N ILE A 421 4.35 26.40 12.78
CA ILE A 421 3.84 25.07 13.12
C ILE A 421 5.01 24.15 13.38
N ASP A 422 4.99 23.46 14.51
CA ASP A 422 6.08 22.57 14.87
C ASP A 422 6.12 21.33 13.95
N PRO A 423 7.27 21.05 13.28
CA PRO A 423 7.42 19.86 12.47
C PRO A 423 7.08 18.56 13.21
N SER A 424 7.45 18.44 14.49
CA SER A 424 7.21 17.23 15.26
C SER A 424 5.72 16.99 15.50
N ILE A 425 4.93 18.06 15.70
CA ILE A 425 3.49 17.98 15.86
C ILE A 425 2.82 17.62 14.54
N ALA A 426 3.24 18.25 13.44
CA ALA A 426 2.66 17.97 12.13
C ALA A 426 2.89 16.50 11.72
N ILE A 427 4.13 16.02 11.80
CA ILE A 427 4.48 14.64 11.45
C ILE A 427 3.81 13.66 12.40
N PHE A 428 3.76 13.96 13.71
CA PHE A 428 3.04 13.11 14.67
C PHE A 428 1.54 12.98 14.35
N LEU A 429 0.86 14.09 14.05
CA LEU A 429 -0.55 14.09 13.66
C LEU A 429 -0.77 13.29 12.38
N PHE A 430 0.12 13.45 11.39
CA PHE A 430 0.11 12.66 10.16
C PHE A 430 0.19 11.17 10.45
N GLU A 431 1.22 10.73 11.18
CA GLU A 431 1.43 9.32 11.49
C GLU A 431 0.26 8.73 12.29
N PHE A 432 -0.30 9.50 13.23
CA PHE A 432 -1.47 9.10 13.99
C PHE A 432 -2.69 8.87 13.09
N ILE A 433 -3.05 9.85 12.25
CA ILE A 433 -4.22 9.73 11.36
C ILE A 433 -3.98 8.68 10.28
N HIS A 434 -2.77 8.60 9.73
CA HIS A 434 -2.41 7.59 8.75
C HIS A 434 -2.54 6.18 9.36
N LYS A 435 -2.09 5.96 10.60
CA LYS A 435 -2.25 4.68 11.31
C LYS A 435 -3.71 4.28 11.50
N TYR A 436 -4.58 5.22 11.88
CA TYR A 436 -6.01 4.97 12.12
C TYR A 436 -6.90 5.22 10.90
N ARG A 437 -6.35 5.36 9.69
CA ARG A 437 -7.08 5.76 8.48
C ARG A 437 -8.27 4.88 8.11
N ILE A 438 -8.23 3.57 8.39
CA ILE A 438 -9.35 2.67 8.11
C ILE A 438 -10.45 2.87 9.15
N SER A 439 -10.10 2.93 10.45
CA SER A 439 -11.06 3.25 11.52
C SER A 439 -11.73 4.62 11.31
N LEU A 440 -10.99 5.60 10.77
CA LEU A 440 -11.53 6.92 10.44
C LEU A 440 -12.42 6.93 9.20
N LEU A 441 -12.34 5.94 8.30
CA LEU A 441 -13.33 5.81 7.22
C LEU A 441 -14.67 5.30 7.76
N HIS A 442 -14.66 4.44 8.79
CA HIS A 442 -15.86 3.91 9.42
C HIS A 442 -16.67 4.94 10.23
N THR A 443 -16.14 6.15 10.46
CA THR A 443 -16.86 7.20 11.19
C THR A 443 -17.99 7.83 10.37
N SER A 444 -17.98 7.68 9.05
CA SER A 444 -19.00 8.21 8.15
C SER A 444 -19.61 7.10 7.30
N SER A 445 -20.91 6.86 7.49
CA SER A 445 -21.66 5.87 6.71
C SER A 445 -21.72 6.22 5.23
N VAL A 446 -21.83 7.51 4.89
CA VAL A 446 -21.88 7.97 3.49
C VAL A 446 -20.58 7.66 2.76
N VAL A 447 -19.44 7.93 3.40
CA VAL A 447 -18.10 7.61 2.87
C VAL A 447 -17.93 6.11 2.70
N LEU A 448 -18.40 5.33 3.68
CA LEU A 448 -18.32 3.88 3.63
C LEU A 448 -19.12 3.31 2.47
N THR A 449 -20.38 3.73 2.31
CA THR A 449 -21.26 3.26 1.23
C THR A 449 -20.67 3.53 -0.15
N GLU A 450 -20.14 4.72 -0.38
CA GLU A 450 -19.53 5.08 -1.66
C GLU A 450 -18.31 4.19 -1.97
N ILE A 451 -17.44 3.95 -0.98
CA ILE A 451 -16.27 3.07 -1.14
C ILE A 451 -16.71 1.62 -1.39
N THR A 452 -17.71 1.12 -0.66
CA THR A 452 -18.18 -0.26 -0.84
C THR A 452 -18.84 -0.46 -2.19
N THR A 453 -19.72 0.45 -2.61
CA THR A 453 -20.41 0.38 -3.91
C THR A 453 -19.41 0.41 -5.07
N TYR A 454 -18.42 1.29 -5.02
CA TYR A 454 -17.39 1.33 -6.06
C TYR A 454 -16.56 0.04 -6.08
N SER A 455 -16.13 -0.44 -4.92
CA SER A 455 -15.33 -1.67 -4.78
C SER A 455 -16.07 -2.90 -5.32
N GLU A 456 -17.36 -3.04 -5.01
CA GLU A 456 -18.22 -4.13 -5.50
C GLU A 456 -18.49 -4.04 -7.00
N ALA A 457 -18.68 -2.84 -7.55
CA ALA A 457 -18.81 -2.64 -8.99
C ALA A 457 -17.50 -3.00 -9.73
N GLN A 458 -16.34 -2.60 -9.19
CA GLN A 458 -15.04 -2.96 -9.74
C GLN A 458 -14.78 -4.46 -9.68
N TRP A 459 -15.21 -5.10 -8.59
CA TRP A 459 -15.12 -6.54 -8.40
C TRP A 459 -15.79 -7.29 -9.56
N ALA A 460 -16.99 -6.86 -9.96
CA ALA A 460 -17.76 -7.48 -11.03
C ALA A 460 -17.12 -7.32 -12.42
N ASN A 461 -16.29 -6.29 -12.66
CA ASN A 461 -15.68 -6.04 -13.97
C ASN A 461 -14.73 -7.15 -14.45
N GLY A 462 -14.22 -7.97 -13.53
CA GLY A 462 -13.38 -9.12 -13.92
C GLY A 462 -14.18 -10.29 -14.51
N ILE A 463 -15.49 -10.33 -14.32
CA ILE A 463 -16.37 -11.36 -14.88
C ILE A 463 -16.55 -11.06 -16.37
N ALA A 464 -16.28 -12.05 -17.22
CA ALA A 464 -16.40 -11.88 -18.66
C ALA A 464 -17.86 -11.59 -19.06
N ASN A 465 -18.07 -10.45 -19.72
CA ASN A 465 -19.35 -10.12 -20.35
C ASN A 465 -19.56 -11.01 -21.57
N VAL A 466 -20.70 -11.68 -21.61
CA VAL A 466 -21.06 -12.63 -22.67
C VAL A 466 -22.40 -12.26 -23.29
N THR A 467 -22.58 -12.56 -24.57
CA THR A 467 -23.87 -12.42 -25.25
C THR A 467 -24.87 -13.45 -24.71
N PRO A 468 -26.19 -13.25 -24.86
CA PRO A 468 -27.19 -14.23 -24.42
C PRO A 468 -26.97 -15.64 -25.00
N VAL A 469 -26.46 -15.73 -26.23
CA VAL A 469 -26.14 -17.00 -26.92
C VAL A 469 -25.00 -17.74 -26.24
N ILE A 470 -23.95 -17.03 -25.83
CA ILE A 470 -22.85 -17.64 -25.06
C ILE A 470 -23.31 -17.92 -23.63
N ALA A 471 -24.17 -17.07 -23.07
CA ALA A 471 -24.69 -17.23 -21.73
C ALA A 471 -25.56 -18.49 -21.57
N SER A 472 -26.22 -18.94 -22.65
CA SER A 472 -26.99 -20.19 -22.68
C SER A 472 -26.15 -21.45 -22.89
N MET A 473 -24.86 -21.32 -23.24
CA MET A 473 -23.97 -22.47 -23.38
C MET A 473 -23.56 -23.05 -22.02
N SER A 474 -23.26 -22.19 -21.05
CA SER A 474 -22.86 -22.60 -19.71
C SER A 474 -23.34 -21.56 -18.69
N PRO A 475 -23.73 -21.98 -17.47
CA PRO A 475 -23.99 -21.05 -16.38
C PRO A 475 -22.70 -20.49 -15.74
N MET A 476 -21.54 -21.11 -15.98
CA MET A 476 -20.25 -20.66 -15.47
C MET A 476 -19.66 -19.52 -16.32
N ARG A 477 -18.81 -18.69 -15.71
CA ARG A 477 -18.16 -17.55 -16.39
C ARG A 477 -16.66 -17.55 -16.14
N MET A 478 -15.92 -17.13 -17.18
CA MET A 478 -14.52 -16.76 -17.00
C MET A 478 -14.45 -15.51 -16.14
N TRP A 479 -13.55 -15.51 -15.17
CA TRP A 479 -13.28 -14.33 -14.37
C TRP A 479 -11.78 -14.14 -14.19
N SER A 480 -11.28 -13.12 -14.87
CA SER A 480 -9.86 -12.83 -15.06
C SER A 480 -9.52 -11.41 -14.58
N SER A 481 -8.26 -11.01 -14.72
CA SER A 481 -7.85 -9.61 -14.67
C SER A 481 -8.51 -8.80 -15.78
N PHE A 482 -8.82 -7.54 -15.50
CA PHE A 482 -9.52 -6.66 -16.44
C PHE A 482 -8.76 -5.34 -16.66
N GLN A 483 -9.01 -4.73 -17.82
CA GLN A 483 -8.53 -3.38 -18.11
C GLN A 483 -9.24 -2.41 -17.16
N PHE A 484 -8.46 -1.68 -16.35
CA PHE A 484 -8.99 -0.75 -15.36
C PHE A 484 -9.85 0.31 -16.07
N PRO A 485 -11.09 0.54 -15.62
CA PRO A 485 -11.96 1.52 -16.22
C PRO A 485 -11.47 2.94 -15.94
N ARG A 486 -12.18 3.93 -16.48
CA ARG A 486 -11.88 5.33 -16.18
C ARG A 486 -11.96 5.56 -14.67
N LYS A 487 -10.92 6.20 -14.14
CA LYS A 487 -10.77 6.53 -12.72
C LYS A 487 -11.91 7.44 -12.26
N ASP A 488 -12.52 7.10 -11.13
CA ASP A 488 -13.63 7.85 -10.55
C ASP A 488 -13.11 8.87 -9.52
N PRO A 489 -13.29 10.18 -9.77
CA PRO A 489 -12.79 11.21 -8.87
C PRO A 489 -13.51 11.22 -7.51
N THR A 490 -14.79 10.87 -7.47
CA THR A 490 -15.60 10.79 -6.23
C THR A 490 -15.06 9.68 -5.34
N PHE A 491 -14.79 8.51 -5.91
CA PHE A 491 -14.19 7.39 -5.19
C PHE A 491 -12.82 7.74 -4.61
N ILE A 492 -11.96 8.39 -5.42
CA ILE A 492 -10.62 8.82 -4.96
C ILE A 492 -10.75 9.80 -3.79
N ILE A 493 -11.50 10.89 -3.96
CA ILE A 493 -11.65 11.92 -2.91
C ILE A 493 -12.19 11.29 -1.62
N THR A 494 -13.20 10.45 -1.74
CA THR A 494 -13.84 9.74 -0.60
C THR A 494 -12.86 8.79 0.08
N SER A 495 -12.05 8.06 -0.69
CA SER A 495 -11.01 7.18 -0.16
C SER A 495 -9.99 7.96 0.68
N PHE A 496 -9.65 9.19 0.29
CA PHE A 496 -8.73 10.05 1.05
C PHE A 496 -9.40 10.89 2.15
N PHE A 497 -10.68 10.68 2.46
CA PHE A 497 -11.41 11.41 3.51
C PHE A 497 -10.65 11.62 4.84
N PRO A 498 -9.86 10.66 5.37
CA PRO A 498 -9.08 10.88 6.60
C PRO A 498 -8.11 12.07 6.56
N THR A 499 -7.66 12.50 5.39
CA THR A 499 -6.81 13.69 5.26
C THR A 499 -7.55 14.99 5.60
N THR A 500 -8.88 15.00 5.61
CA THR A 500 -9.67 16.15 6.08
C THR A 500 -9.49 16.38 7.58
N TYR A 501 -9.46 15.31 8.39
CA TYR A 501 -9.17 15.40 9.82
C TYR A 501 -7.78 15.99 10.08
N LEU A 502 -6.79 15.68 9.23
CA LEU A 502 -5.46 16.26 9.31
C LEU A 502 -5.51 17.78 9.13
N LEU A 503 -6.20 18.25 8.10
CA LEU A 503 -6.34 19.68 7.81
C LEU A 503 -7.09 20.41 8.92
N VAL A 504 -8.17 19.82 9.44
CA VAL A 504 -8.95 20.38 10.55
C VAL A 504 -8.10 20.45 11.82
N ALA A 505 -7.36 19.39 12.17
CA ALA A 505 -6.50 19.35 13.34
C ALA A 505 -5.40 20.40 13.29
N VAL A 506 -4.69 20.52 12.16
CA VAL A 506 -3.62 21.53 12.01
C VAL A 506 -4.17 22.95 12.05
N THR A 507 -5.31 23.18 11.38
CA THR A 507 -5.98 24.49 11.41
C THR A 507 -6.42 24.85 12.84
N GLY A 508 -6.98 23.89 13.58
CA GLY A 508 -7.31 24.04 14.99
C GLY A 508 -6.09 24.40 15.85
N VAL A 509 -4.95 23.72 15.65
CA VAL A 509 -3.68 24.04 16.33
C VAL A 509 -3.22 25.46 16.01
N ALA A 510 -3.31 25.90 14.75
CA ALA A 510 -2.94 27.25 14.35
C ALA A 510 -3.84 28.31 15.01
N ILE A 511 -5.16 28.11 15.03
CA ILE A 511 -6.13 29.01 15.66
C ILE A 511 -5.90 29.07 17.18
N LEU A 512 -5.75 27.93 17.84
CA LEU A 512 -5.49 27.86 19.29
C LEU A 512 -4.21 28.58 19.67
N ARG A 513 -3.14 28.43 18.88
CA ARG A 513 -1.88 29.17 19.07
C ARG A 513 -2.09 30.67 18.94
N LYS A 514 -2.85 31.10 17.94
CA LYS A 514 -3.15 32.53 17.72
C LYS A 514 -3.93 33.13 18.89
N ILE A 515 -4.94 32.41 19.40
CA ILE A 515 -5.69 32.80 20.61
C ILE A 515 -4.77 32.85 21.83
N TYR A 516 -3.90 31.86 22.00
CA TYR A 516 -2.96 31.82 23.12
C TYR A 516 -1.99 33.01 23.12
N ARG A 517 -1.42 33.36 21.96
CA ARG A 517 -0.52 34.52 21.83
C ARG A 517 -1.24 35.85 22.02
N TYR A 518 -2.49 35.94 21.58
CA TYR A 518 -3.31 37.12 21.82
C TYR A 518 -3.56 37.32 23.33
N ARG A 519 -3.84 36.25 24.08
CA ARG A 519 -4.05 36.29 25.53
C ARG A 519 -2.75 36.48 26.33
N ASN A 520 -1.63 35.96 25.83
CA ASN A 520 -0.31 36.03 26.46
C ASN A 520 0.70 36.73 25.55
N PRO A 521 0.59 38.05 25.34
CA PRO A 521 1.55 38.78 24.53
C PRO A 521 2.95 38.71 25.16
N ASN A 522 3.96 38.48 24.33
CA ASN A 522 5.36 38.48 24.79
C ASN A 522 5.68 39.86 25.37
N LYS A 523 5.97 39.93 26.68
CA LYS A 523 6.41 41.16 27.34
C LYS A 523 7.72 41.63 26.70
N VAL A 524 7.66 42.66 25.86
CA VAL A 524 8.87 43.38 25.42
C VAL A 524 9.40 44.10 26.65
N GLN A 525 10.46 43.56 27.24
CA GLN A 525 11.09 44.12 28.43
C GLN A 525 11.96 45.31 28.01
N GLY A 526 11.31 46.39 27.59
CA GLY A 526 11.94 47.69 27.41
C GLY A 526 12.32 48.24 28.77
N ARG A 527 13.58 48.04 29.18
CA ARG A 527 14.15 48.82 30.28
C ARG A 527 14.36 50.23 29.72
N SER A 528 13.48 51.15 30.10
CA SER A 528 13.64 52.59 29.92
C SER A 528 14.86 53.08 30.68
N SER A 529 16.05 53.00 30.07
CA SER A 529 17.17 53.82 30.48
C SER A 529 16.97 55.21 29.89
N HIS A 530 16.33 56.09 30.68
CA HIS A 530 16.46 57.53 30.51
C HIS A 530 17.94 57.88 30.72
N SER A 531 18.71 58.00 29.64
CA SER A 531 19.95 58.75 29.62
C SER A 531 19.70 60.01 28.81
N THR A 532 19.74 61.14 29.50
CA THR A 532 19.79 62.49 28.95
C THR A 532 20.99 62.65 28.00
N ASP A 533 20.79 63.49 26.98
CA ASP A 533 21.74 63.95 25.95
C ASP A 533 22.07 62.97 24.81
N THR A 534 21.37 63.15 23.68
CA THR A 534 21.93 62.99 22.32
C THR A 534 20.94 63.50 21.24
N SER A 535 21.51 64.04 20.16
CA SER A 535 20.87 64.87 19.14
C SER A 535 19.77 64.17 18.31
N GLY A 536 18.85 64.97 17.74
CA GLY A 536 17.63 64.51 17.06
C GLY A 536 17.80 63.60 15.83
N ASN A 537 18.99 63.53 15.22
CA ASN A 537 19.27 62.62 14.09
C ASN A 537 19.61 61.20 14.55
N GLU A 538 20.15 61.08 15.76
CA GLU A 538 20.54 59.80 16.36
C GLU A 538 19.32 59.05 16.91
N LYS A 539 18.27 59.78 17.31
CA LYS A 539 16.96 59.22 17.67
C LYS A 539 16.29 58.52 16.48
N THR A 540 16.33 59.09 15.28
CA THR A 540 15.71 58.47 14.09
C THR A 540 16.51 57.25 13.62
N ALA A 541 17.85 57.34 13.67
CA ALA A 541 18.75 56.21 13.40
C ALA A 541 18.67 55.11 14.47
N MET A 542 18.51 55.44 15.75
CA MET A 542 18.24 54.50 16.85
C MET A 542 16.83 53.94 16.80
N THR A 543 15.83 54.69 16.33
CA THR A 543 14.47 54.16 16.12
C THR A 543 14.48 53.14 14.99
N MET A 544 15.21 53.39 13.90
CA MET A 544 15.35 52.46 12.78
C MET A 544 16.25 51.24 13.12
N LYS A 545 17.39 51.45 13.82
CA LYS A 545 18.22 50.37 14.43
C LYS A 545 17.53 49.66 15.60
N GLY A 546 16.50 50.26 16.20
CA GLY A 546 15.70 49.66 17.26
C GLY A 546 14.64 48.69 16.72
N ILE A 547 14.24 48.86 15.45
CA ILE A 547 13.22 48.02 14.80
C ILE A 547 13.87 46.77 14.18
N VAL A 548 15.08 46.84 13.63
CA VAL A 548 15.73 45.77 12.84
C VAL A 548 17.20 45.59 13.27
N THR A 549 17.68 44.35 13.37
CA THR A 549 19.08 44.00 13.75
C THR A 549 20.07 44.30 12.61
N ASN A 550 21.36 44.53 12.92
CA ASN A 550 22.38 44.74 11.88
C ASN A 550 22.53 43.51 10.97
N PHE A 551 22.35 42.30 11.51
CA PHE A 551 22.20 41.06 10.75
C PHE A 551 21.06 41.15 9.72
N GLU A 552 19.87 41.59 10.11
CA GLU A 552 18.71 41.72 9.21
C GLU A 552 18.96 42.78 8.12
N ILE A 553 19.59 43.91 8.47
CA ILE A 553 19.96 44.98 7.52
C ILE A 553 21.00 44.47 6.51
N SER A 554 22.05 43.81 7.00
CA SER A 554 23.17 43.35 6.17
C SER A 554 22.78 42.18 5.26
N THR A 555 21.89 41.29 5.71
CA THR A 555 21.55 40.05 4.99
C THR A 555 20.20 40.08 4.27
N GLY A 556 19.35 41.06 4.59
CA GLY A 556 17.96 41.17 4.13
C GLY A 556 17.04 40.06 4.68
N ALA A 557 17.47 39.29 5.68
CA ALA A 557 16.73 38.13 6.18
C ALA A 557 15.90 38.50 7.42
N GLU A 558 14.60 38.76 7.23
CA GLU A 558 13.69 39.12 8.32
C GLU A 558 13.48 37.96 9.33
N LEU A 559 13.85 38.18 10.59
CA LEU A 559 13.79 37.15 11.65
C LEU A 559 12.37 36.94 12.18
N GLN A 560 11.55 38.01 12.16
CA GLN A 560 10.23 38.03 12.78
C GLN A 560 9.10 37.52 11.86
N THR A 561 9.27 37.59 10.54
CA THR A 561 8.24 37.24 9.53
C THR A 561 8.40 35.82 8.97
N ARG A 562 9.32 35.03 9.56
CA ARG A 562 9.49 33.62 9.15
C ARG A 562 8.37 32.74 9.71
N PHE A 563 7.41 32.43 8.85
CA PHE A 563 6.36 31.43 9.06
C PHE A 563 6.70 30.16 8.28
N GLY A 564 6.19 29.02 8.74
CA GLY A 564 6.40 27.72 8.10
C GLY A 564 6.40 26.56 9.10
N LEU A 565 6.81 25.41 8.60
CA LEU A 565 7.08 24.20 9.37
C LEU A 565 8.41 24.35 10.13
N ILE A 566 8.40 25.09 11.23
CA ILE A 566 9.58 25.41 12.05
C ILE A 566 9.14 25.43 13.51
N SER A 567 9.89 24.80 14.42
CA SER A 567 9.61 24.87 15.86
C SER A 567 9.81 26.31 16.37
N ASP A 568 9.17 26.66 17.49
CA ASP A 568 9.33 28.01 18.05
C ASP A 568 10.75 28.25 18.58
N TYR A 569 11.24 29.45 18.37
CA TYR A 569 12.50 29.95 18.90
C TYR A 569 12.39 31.43 19.25
N ASN A 570 13.30 31.90 20.09
CA ASN A 570 13.45 33.32 20.36
C ASN A 570 14.18 33.95 19.17
N ASN A 571 13.55 34.90 18.48
CA ASN A 571 14.19 35.58 17.34
C ASN A 571 15.32 36.52 17.80
N TYR A 572 15.18 37.11 18.99
CA TYR A 572 16.05 38.17 19.48
C TYR A 572 16.53 37.93 20.91
N VAL A 573 17.71 38.47 21.22
CA VAL A 573 18.25 38.60 22.57
C VAL A 573 18.56 40.08 22.80
N TYR A 574 18.21 40.61 23.98
CA TYR A 574 18.47 42.00 24.33
C TYR A 574 19.65 42.09 25.29
N PHE A 575 20.71 42.80 24.89
CA PHE A 575 21.84 43.13 25.75
C PHE A 575 21.94 44.63 25.91
N LYS A 576 21.91 45.12 27.16
CA LYS A 576 22.05 46.55 27.50
C LYS A 576 21.14 47.48 26.66
N GLY A 577 19.89 47.06 26.41
CA GLY A 577 18.91 47.85 25.65
C GLY A 577 19.01 47.73 24.12
N MET A 578 20.07 47.11 23.58
CA MET A 578 20.20 46.84 22.14
C MET A 578 19.63 45.47 21.76
N LYS A 579 19.02 45.41 20.58
CA LYS A 579 18.39 44.21 20.00
C LYS A 579 19.43 43.44 19.17
N PHE A 580 19.63 42.16 19.48
CA PHE A 580 20.53 41.26 18.75
C PHE A 580 19.74 40.09 18.17
N ALA A 581 20.17 39.58 17.02
CA ALA A 581 19.75 38.29 16.48
C ALA A 581 20.24 37.16 17.39
N SER A 582 19.31 36.31 17.83
CA SER A 582 19.67 35.14 18.62
C SER A 582 20.38 34.09 17.76
N PRO A 583 21.13 33.14 18.36
CA PRO A 583 21.69 32.03 17.61
C PRO A 583 20.60 31.24 16.86
N ASP A 584 19.45 30.98 17.48
CA ASP A 584 18.34 30.31 16.82
C ASP A 584 17.80 31.11 15.63
N GLY A 585 17.76 32.45 15.76
CA GLY A 585 17.33 33.37 14.72
C GLY A 585 18.26 33.36 13.50
N VAL A 586 19.58 33.29 13.71
CA VAL A 586 20.58 33.22 12.63
C VAL A 586 20.56 31.86 11.93
N TYR A 587 20.35 30.77 12.68
CA TYR A 587 20.35 29.40 12.15
C TYR A 587 19.04 29.01 11.44
N CYS A 588 17.89 29.27 12.08
CA CYS A 588 16.64 29.53 11.34
C CYS A 588 16.92 30.76 10.44
N SER A 589 16.14 31.21 9.47
CA SER A 589 16.67 32.16 8.44
C SER A 589 17.76 31.59 7.51
N GLY A 590 18.47 30.53 7.91
CA GLY A 590 19.31 29.71 7.03
C GLY A 590 20.73 30.23 6.85
N TYR A 591 21.36 30.71 7.93
CA TYR A 591 22.77 31.09 7.92
C TYR A 591 23.58 30.35 8.99
N VAL A 592 24.87 30.16 8.71
CA VAL A 592 25.86 29.63 9.65
C VAL A 592 27.15 30.44 9.54
N ILE A 593 27.93 30.47 10.61
CA ILE A 593 29.23 31.13 10.67
C ILE A 593 30.32 30.08 10.48
N VAL A 594 31.09 30.22 9.41
CA VAL A 594 32.22 29.36 9.05
C VAL A 594 33.49 29.93 9.72
N ASN A 595 34.14 29.08 10.53
CA ASN A 595 35.38 29.39 11.26
C ASN A 595 35.35 30.71 12.06
N GLY A 596 34.16 31.12 12.55
CA GLY A 596 33.97 32.36 13.32
C GLY A 596 34.16 33.66 12.53
N LYS A 597 34.41 33.60 11.21
CA LYS A 597 34.80 34.76 10.40
C LYS A 597 33.82 35.08 9.27
N TYR A 598 33.14 34.08 8.72
CA TYR A 598 32.30 34.27 7.55
C TYR A 598 30.89 33.74 7.77
N LEU A 599 29.89 34.60 7.61
CA LEU A 599 28.48 34.25 7.62
C LEU A 599 28.07 33.79 6.21
N VAL A 600 27.62 32.55 6.10
CA VAL A 600 27.29 31.88 4.83
C VAL A 600 25.88 31.32 4.92
N ARG A 601 25.09 31.43 3.84
CA ARG A 601 23.79 30.76 3.76
C ARG A 601 23.97 29.25 3.72
N THR A 602 23.20 28.53 4.52
CA THR A 602 23.27 27.07 4.63
C THR A 602 23.05 26.38 3.28
N LYS A 603 22.18 26.91 2.40
CA LYS A 603 21.96 26.37 1.05
C LYS A 603 23.18 26.43 0.11
N HIS A 604 24.16 27.29 0.41
CA HIS A 604 25.34 27.46 -0.44
C HIS A 604 26.56 26.65 0.03
N LEU A 605 26.53 26.01 1.22
CA LEU A 605 27.70 25.25 1.69
C LEU A 605 28.00 24.06 0.77
N LEU A 606 26.99 23.33 0.31
CA LEU A 606 27.18 22.25 -0.66
C LEU A 606 27.80 22.77 -1.96
N SER A 607 27.36 23.94 -2.45
CA SER A 607 27.96 24.57 -3.63
C SER A 607 29.41 24.95 -3.41
N ILE A 608 29.77 25.45 -2.23
CA ILE A 608 31.16 25.76 -1.87
C ILE A 608 32.02 24.49 -1.85
N VAL A 609 31.51 23.39 -1.28
CA VAL A 609 32.19 22.08 -1.27
C VAL A 609 32.41 21.58 -2.70
N LEU A 610 31.37 21.63 -3.55
CA LEU A 610 31.46 21.21 -4.95
C LEU A 610 32.42 22.08 -5.76
N MET A 611 32.39 23.41 -5.59
CA MET A 611 33.35 24.32 -6.22
C MET A 611 34.80 23.99 -5.84
N LYS A 612 35.02 23.55 -4.59
CA LYS A 612 36.33 23.16 -4.09
C LYS A 612 36.80 21.81 -4.65
N ILE A 613 35.91 20.82 -4.74
CA ILE A 613 36.22 19.49 -5.31
C ILE A 613 36.49 19.59 -6.81
N LEU A 614 35.64 20.32 -7.54
CA LEU A 614 35.73 20.45 -8.99
C LEU A 614 36.78 21.47 -9.44
N HIS A 615 37.40 22.20 -8.50
CA HIS A 615 38.29 23.34 -8.76
C HIS A 615 37.71 24.37 -9.75
N ALA A 616 36.38 24.46 -9.86
CA ALA A 616 35.68 25.27 -10.84
C ALA A 616 34.53 26.04 -10.19
N ARG A 617 34.39 27.32 -10.55
CA ARG A 617 33.28 28.18 -10.12
C ARG A 617 32.11 28.03 -11.09
N TYR A 618 31.19 27.13 -10.76
CA TYR A 618 29.97 26.92 -11.54
C TYR A 618 28.79 27.78 -11.07
N THR A 619 28.87 28.42 -9.89
CA THR A 619 27.83 29.30 -9.36
C THR A 619 28.41 30.44 -8.52
N ASN A 620 27.64 31.52 -8.36
CA ASN A 620 28.03 32.71 -7.60
C ASN A 620 27.53 32.57 -6.16
N VAL A 621 28.46 32.35 -5.23
CA VAL A 621 28.18 32.27 -3.80
C VAL A 621 28.74 33.51 -3.10
N TYR A 622 27.95 34.09 -2.19
CA TYR A 622 28.33 35.25 -1.40
C TYR A 622 28.41 34.89 0.09
N ALA A 623 29.39 35.46 0.78
CA ALA A 623 29.61 35.34 2.22
C ALA A 623 29.81 36.72 2.84
N TYR A 624 29.31 36.95 4.05
CA TYR A 624 29.49 38.20 4.79
C TYR A 624 30.59 38.00 5.83
N GLU A 625 31.44 39.00 6.03
CA GLU A 625 32.45 38.93 7.08
C GLU A 625 31.82 39.27 8.44
N VAL A 626 32.19 38.51 9.47
CA VAL A 626 31.73 38.69 10.85
C VAL A 626 32.90 39.20 11.68
N ASP A 627 32.71 40.37 12.30
CA ASP A 627 33.68 40.96 13.22
C ASP A 627 33.08 41.02 14.63
N GLY A 628 33.50 40.09 15.48
CA GLY A 628 32.92 39.88 16.80
C GLY A 628 31.43 39.52 16.72
N ASN A 629 30.56 40.46 17.11
CA ASN A 629 29.10 40.32 17.03
C ASN A 629 28.50 41.10 15.86
N SER A 630 29.27 41.85 15.05
CA SER A 630 28.73 42.63 13.94
C SER A 630 28.93 41.94 12.60
N VAL A 631 27.93 42.03 11.73
CA VAL A 631 28.02 41.58 10.33
C VAL A 631 28.40 42.78 9.47
N LYS A 632 29.34 42.62 8.53
CA LYS A 632 29.64 43.66 7.54
C LYS A 632 28.52 43.70 6.48
N GLU A 633 28.13 44.91 6.08
CA GLU A 633 27.09 45.13 5.06
C GLU A 633 27.51 44.66 3.66
N THR A 634 28.81 44.56 3.39
CA THR A 634 29.34 44.17 2.09
C THR A 634 29.52 42.65 1.96
N ALA A 635 28.81 42.08 1.00
CA ALA A 635 28.93 40.67 0.64
C ALA A 635 30.22 40.42 -0.18
N ARG A 636 31.02 39.43 0.24
CA ARG A 636 32.20 38.97 -0.49
C ARG A 636 31.87 37.75 -1.34
N LEU A 637 32.32 37.78 -2.59
CA LEU A 637 32.21 36.65 -3.50
C LEU A 637 33.17 35.52 -3.10
N VAL A 638 32.65 34.30 -3.02
CA VAL A 638 33.42 33.10 -2.63
C VAL A 638 34.08 32.50 -3.87
N HIS A 639 35.39 32.25 -3.75
CA HIS A 639 36.21 31.54 -4.73
C HIS A 639 36.60 30.15 -4.20
N THR A 640 37.13 29.30 -5.09
CA THR A 640 37.57 27.93 -4.77
C THR A 640 38.60 27.85 -3.63
N ASN A 641 39.39 28.93 -3.47
CA ASN A 641 40.43 29.06 -2.46
C ASN A 641 40.02 29.87 -1.23
N THR A 642 38.77 30.35 -1.15
CA THR A 642 38.32 31.25 -0.06
C THR A 642 38.21 30.53 1.30
N PHE A 643 37.86 29.25 1.32
CA PHE A 643 37.73 28.44 2.54
C PHE A 643 38.70 27.27 2.51
N LEU A 644 39.40 27.00 3.63
CA LEU A 644 40.16 25.76 3.83
C LEU A 644 39.19 24.61 4.15
N TRP A 645 39.62 23.36 3.92
CA TRP A 645 38.81 22.20 4.31
C TRP A 645 38.49 22.19 5.81
N SER A 646 39.46 22.58 6.65
CA SER A 646 39.29 22.75 8.09
C SER A 646 38.26 23.81 8.47
N ASP A 647 38.04 24.83 7.62
CA ASP A 647 37.08 25.90 7.89
C ASP A 647 35.64 25.38 7.75
N LEU A 648 35.38 24.53 6.75
CA LEU A 648 34.07 23.96 6.47
C LEU A 648 33.60 22.96 7.56
N TRP A 649 34.53 22.38 8.32
CA TRP A 649 34.22 21.56 9.50
C TRP A 649 33.89 22.39 10.75
N ARG A 650 34.23 23.68 10.76
CA ARG A 650 34.03 24.59 11.90
C ARG A 650 32.81 25.48 11.69
N LEU A 651 31.64 24.87 11.64
CA LEU A 651 30.36 25.58 11.57
C LEU A 651 29.87 25.98 12.97
N ASN A 652 29.52 27.24 13.16
CA ASN A 652 29.04 27.76 14.44
C ASN A 652 27.92 28.79 14.21
N VAL A 653 27.24 29.18 15.27
CA VAL A 653 26.17 30.18 15.23
C VAL A 653 26.24 31.04 16.50
N THR A 654 26.52 32.34 16.39
CA THR A 654 26.66 33.25 17.55
C THR A 654 25.57 34.31 17.56
N VAL A 655 25.48 35.06 18.66
CA VAL A 655 24.63 36.25 18.74
C VAL A 655 25.21 37.30 17.79
N LEU A 656 24.38 37.87 16.92
CA LEU A 656 24.78 38.93 15.99
C LEU A 656 23.98 40.20 16.26
N LEU A 657 24.62 41.36 16.21
CA LEU A 657 24.02 42.68 16.35
C LEU A 657 23.02 42.93 15.23
#